data_AF-A0A9W6J3P3-F1
#
_entry.id   AF-A0A9W6J3P3-F1
#
_cell.length_a   1.000
_cell.length_b   1.000
_cell.length_c   1.000
_cell.angle_alpha   90.00
_cell.angle_beta   90.00
_cell.angle_gamma   90.00
#
_symmetry.space_group_name_H-M   'P 1'
#
loop_
_entity.id
_entity.type
_entity.pdbx_description
1 polymer ?
#
loop_
_entity_poly.entity_id
_entity_poly.type
_entity_poly.pdbx_seq_one_letter_code
_entity_poly.pdbx_strand_id
1 'polypeptide(L)'
;MTTPLEAIVRTEGEVRLGWAGSTTLMDYLNFEDALSPVMTAMVGGLPVRRVPAKSHSVRMAAIGAIGHTLEGGQVHVWGTGCSPWKNPSAPADRRVAFAPTSHGAIVLHATSGPVAERLMANGGPRPGLYGDPAWLLPRFYRPRIRKKWKLGVILHLSELADRSHEARPLPAFARYAIPEAYADEVHLITTVTPLGVPALKAKLDEILACERIVSMSMHGLIVAEAYGIPCLYFPPLPEPRGLGRLALDPDGPADLRVVDLYLGLGRRHIPAYFQDRGLPTDWGAVMDAVDRAWEPAKFEAERLIEAFPFTPSPLKAPPGKSIWDHPVIKGLTLQHDVALLRQQDRDTEAAEPPAAEPLAAGQAEPQALERAAEPKASRGAGRVIAASVVGPESVPPSAMTPGFATLLRMNAERISIPLSWAATTRESPHANLGDTLSALIVAGMAGVTVRRAGFDQPIERMVAVGTIGHNQRNGNLHFWGTGVDAERNPVDPLVRGYVRPADTEFNIHALRGPNSARTLRAAGMEVPDIFGDPVWMLPRFWPMREVEKTHDLGVILHITELEDRTPEAGVKPALLRYAVPAAFRDRIRLINTHCAPTAEAMRAKVAEIVSCRAIVSTSLHGLVIAETYGIPCAWFATYGDGEGRMLDLGNPQHQIDHRMRDFYSGVGRTTLSSYCLDRSKPTDWDAVLSWVHGKWRPVSYDDRPLIRAFPLPLAVSPEEMNWPLPADIVDRIDY
;
A
#
# COMPACT_ATOMS: atom_id res chain seq x y z
N MET A 1 -10.38 -28.39 29.34
CA MET A 1 -9.13 -27.60 29.42
C MET A 1 -9.35 -26.34 28.59
N THR A 2 -9.07 -25.18 29.14
CA THR A 2 -9.16 -23.89 28.45
C THR A 2 -8.21 -23.88 27.26
N THR A 3 -8.67 -23.50 26.06
CA THR A 3 -7.77 -23.41 24.90
C THR A 3 -6.79 -22.24 25.07
N PRO A 4 -5.61 -22.25 24.40
CA PRO A 4 -4.68 -21.12 24.46
C PRO A 4 -5.33 -19.79 24.06
N LEU A 5 -6.19 -19.81 23.03
CA LEU A 5 -6.96 -18.64 22.62
C LEU A 5 -7.92 -18.18 23.72
N GLU A 6 -8.67 -19.09 24.36
CA GLU A 6 -9.59 -18.72 25.43
C GLU A 6 -8.86 -18.14 26.65
N ALA A 7 -7.68 -18.65 26.99
CA ALA A 7 -6.85 -18.10 28.06
C ALA A 7 -6.39 -16.67 27.74
N ILE A 8 -5.97 -16.40 26.51
CA ILE A 8 -5.59 -15.07 26.04
C ILE A 8 -6.78 -14.12 26.09
N VAL A 9 -7.93 -14.52 25.55
CA VAL A 9 -9.15 -13.69 25.54
C VAL A 9 -9.58 -13.31 26.97
N ARG A 10 -9.51 -14.25 27.93
CA ARG A 10 -9.82 -13.98 29.34
C ARG A 10 -8.82 -13.02 29.99
N THR A 11 -7.56 -13.05 29.58
CA THR A 11 -6.49 -12.23 30.18
C THR A 11 -6.45 -10.83 29.58
N GLU A 12 -6.60 -10.72 28.25
CA GLU A 12 -6.49 -9.44 27.53
C GLU A 12 -7.82 -8.68 27.45
N GLY A 13 -8.96 -9.37 27.61
CA GLY A 13 -10.28 -8.76 27.44
C GLY A 13 -10.62 -8.40 25.98
N GLU A 14 -9.86 -8.91 25.02
CA GLU A 14 -10.07 -8.70 23.58
C GLU A 14 -9.73 -9.96 22.78
N VAL A 15 -10.25 -10.04 21.54
CA VAL A 15 -10.08 -11.19 20.65
C VAL A 15 -9.01 -10.90 19.61
N ARG A 16 -7.93 -11.68 19.61
CA ARG A 16 -6.92 -11.68 18.54
C ARG A 16 -7.47 -12.34 17.28
N LEU A 17 -7.63 -11.57 16.20
CA LEU A 17 -8.23 -12.04 14.94
C LEU A 17 -7.31 -11.74 13.74
N GLY A 18 -7.05 -12.74 12.91
CA GLY A 18 -6.42 -12.59 11.61
C GLY A 18 -7.47 -12.54 10.50
N TRP A 19 -7.52 -11.44 9.76
CA TRP A 19 -8.43 -11.28 8.62
C TRP A 19 -7.84 -10.42 7.49
N ALA A 20 -8.42 -10.53 6.29
CA ALA A 20 -8.12 -9.70 5.12
C ALA A 20 -8.71 -8.29 5.24
N GLY A 21 -8.29 -7.55 6.27
CA GLY A 21 -8.75 -6.18 6.50
C GLY A 21 -8.07 -5.14 5.62
N SER A 22 -8.74 -4.00 5.47
CA SER A 22 -8.22 -2.81 4.80
C SER A 22 -6.90 -2.34 5.42
N THR A 23 -6.01 -1.84 4.57
CA THR A 23 -4.72 -1.28 4.99
C THR A 23 -4.75 0.23 4.89
N THR A 24 -3.79 0.93 5.51
CA THR A 24 -3.64 2.39 5.32
C THR A 24 -3.41 2.81 3.87
N LEU A 25 -3.10 1.87 2.96
CA LEU A 25 -3.00 2.10 1.52
C LEU A 25 -4.34 2.01 0.77
N MET A 26 -5.40 1.54 1.44
CA MET A 26 -6.75 1.37 0.88
C MET A 26 -7.69 2.38 1.53
N ASP A 27 -8.45 3.13 0.73
CA ASP A 27 -9.47 4.08 1.18
C ASP A 27 -10.88 3.45 1.29
N TYR A 28 -10.97 2.13 1.15
CA TYR A 28 -12.20 1.37 1.16
C TYR A 28 -12.11 0.13 2.06
N LEU A 29 -13.27 -0.42 2.40
CA LEU A 29 -13.40 -1.77 2.96
C LEU A 29 -14.02 -2.70 1.91
N ASN A 30 -13.48 -3.93 1.81
CA ASN A 30 -14.28 -5.02 1.27
C ASN A 30 -15.33 -5.37 2.34
N PHE A 31 -16.61 -5.15 2.03
CA PHE A 31 -17.75 -5.41 2.89
C PHE A 31 -17.66 -6.81 3.53
N GLU A 32 -17.27 -7.78 2.70
CA GLU A 32 -17.21 -9.19 3.07
C GLU A 32 -16.16 -9.46 4.14
N ASP A 33 -14.91 -9.07 3.90
CA ASP A 33 -13.81 -9.30 4.84
C ASP A 33 -13.98 -8.46 6.12
N ALA A 34 -14.62 -7.29 6.01
CA ALA A 34 -14.88 -6.41 7.14
C ALA A 34 -15.96 -6.93 8.08
N LEU A 35 -16.79 -7.90 7.67
CA LEU A 35 -17.72 -8.59 8.57
C LEU A 35 -17.00 -9.52 9.55
N SER A 36 -15.76 -9.96 9.25
CA SER A 36 -15.01 -10.86 10.14
C SER A 36 -14.86 -10.31 11.56
N PRO A 37 -14.28 -9.11 11.80
CA PRO A 37 -14.21 -8.54 13.14
C PRO A 37 -15.58 -8.20 13.73
N VAL A 38 -16.57 -7.86 12.90
CA VAL A 38 -17.93 -7.55 13.35
C VAL A 38 -18.60 -8.79 13.96
N MET A 39 -18.58 -9.93 13.26
CA MET A 39 -19.21 -11.16 13.73
C MET A 39 -18.47 -11.77 14.92
N THR A 40 -17.15 -11.71 14.93
CA THR A 40 -16.36 -12.10 16.10
C THR A 40 -16.73 -11.28 17.33
N ALA A 41 -16.84 -9.95 17.19
CA ALA A 41 -17.24 -9.08 18.29
C ALA A 41 -18.69 -9.32 18.74
N MET A 42 -19.62 -9.49 17.79
CA MET A 42 -21.03 -9.73 18.07
C MET A 42 -21.27 -11.04 18.81
N VAL A 43 -20.62 -12.14 18.43
CA VAL A 43 -20.80 -13.44 19.09
C VAL A 43 -19.96 -13.57 20.36
N GLY A 44 -18.73 -13.07 20.34
CA GLY A 44 -17.82 -13.16 21.48
C GLY A 44 -18.07 -12.14 22.59
N GLY A 45 -18.75 -11.04 22.29
CA GLY A 45 -19.07 -10.01 23.29
C GLY A 45 -17.94 -9.04 23.60
N LEU A 46 -16.82 -9.14 22.89
CA LEU A 46 -15.56 -8.50 23.22
C LEU A 46 -15.00 -7.71 22.03
N PRO A 47 -14.18 -6.66 22.28
CA PRO A 47 -13.45 -5.97 21.23
C PRO A 47 -12.52 -6.92 20.48
N VAL A 48 -12.18 -6.55 19.25
CA VAL A 48 -11.32 -7.35 18.36
C VAL A 48 -10.07 -6.56 18.05
N ARG A 49 -8.92 -7.21 18.24
CA ARG A 49 -7.61 -6.73 17.81
C ARG A 49 -7.16 -7.49 16.58
N ARG A 50 -6.72 -6.75 15.56
CA ARG A 50 -6.12 -7.37 14.37
C ARG A 50 -4.78 -7.99 14.72
N VAL A 51 -4.54 -9.18 14.18
CA VAL A 51 -3.24 -9.84 14.14
C VAL A 51 -2.91 -10.13 12.68
N PRO A 52 -1.64 -9.99 12.24
CA PRO A 52 -1.27 -10.30 10.87
C PRO A 52 -1.62 -11.75 10.49
N ALA A 53 -1.90 -11.99 9.20
CA ALA A 53 -2.11 -13.34 8.68
C ALA A 53 -0.88 -14.24 8.93
N LYS A 54 0.33 -13.65 8.95
CA LYS A 54 1.59 -14.30 9.26
C LYS A 54 2.12 -13.80 10.59
N SER A 55 2.09 -14.64 11.63
CA SER A 55 2.32 -14.24 13.03
C SER A 55 2.60 -15.49 13.88
N HIS A 56 3.44 -15.43 14.91
CA HIS A 56 3.57 -16.54 15.87
C HIS A 56 2.55 -16.43 17.03
N SER A 57 1.87 -15.30 17.17
CA SER A 57 0.74 -15.12 18.09
C SER A 57 -0.39 -16.12 17.84
N VAL A 58 -0.92 -16.66 18.93
CA VAL A 58 -2.19 -17.39 18.92
C VAL A 58 -3.31 -16.44 18.53
N ARG A 59 -4.13 -16.82 17.56
CA ARG A 59 -5.21 -15.98 17.01
C ARG A 59 -6.34 -16.80 16.43
N MET A 60 -7.43 -16.13 16.10
CA MET A 60 -8.60 -16.70 15.43
C MET A 60 -8.67 -16.25 13.95
N ALA A 61 -9.37 -16.99 13.11
CA ALA A 61 -9.90 -16.54 11.82
C ALA A 61 -11.40 -16.91 11.74
N ALA A 62 -12.22 -16.00 11.19
CA ALA A 62 -13.67 -16.15 11.20
C ALA A 62 -14.27 -16.17 9.78
N ILE A 63 -14.28 -15.04 9.08
CA ILE A 63 -14.94 -14.92 7.75
C ILE A 63 -13.88 -14.85 6.63
N GLY A 64 -14.27 -15.34 5.44
CA GLY A 64 -13.50 -15.19 4.21
C GLY A 64 -12.70 -16.42 3.79
N ALA A 65 -12.27 -16.45 2.52
CA ALA A 65 -11.52 -17.57 1.94
C ALA A 65 -10.00 -17.42 2.13
N ILE A 66 -9.56 -17.12 3.36
CA ILE A 66 -8.19 -16.68 3.66
C ILE A 66 -7.30 -17.73 4.32
N GLY A 67 -7.80 -18.95 4.56
CA GLY A 67 -7.06 -20.00 5.28
C GLY A 67 -5.66 -20.27 4.70
N HIS A 68 -5.52 -20.17 3.37
CA HIS A 68 -4.26 -20.36 2.65
C HIS A 68 -3.21 -19.26 2.90
N THR A 69 -3.62 -18.13 3.50
CA THR A 69 -2.74 -16.99 3.82
C THR A 69 -2.20 -17.05 5.26
N LEU A 70 -2.79 -17.89 6.11
CA LEU A 70 -2.49 -17.98 7.53
C LEU A 70 -1.22 -18.80 7.76
N GLU A 71 -0.24 -18.23 8.46
CA GLU A 71 1.08 -18.85 8.68
C GLU A 71 1.62 -18.49 10.06
N GLY A 72 2.28 -19.46 10.71
CA GLY A 72 2.84 -19.30 12.05
C GLY A 72 1.78 -19.27 13.16
N GLY A 73 2.23 -19.55 14.38
CA GLY A 73 1.39 -19.53 15.59
C GLY A 73 0.27 -20.57 15.55
N GLN A 74 -0.53 -20.61 16.62
CA GLN A 74 -1.76 -21.40 16.63
C GLN A 74 -2.93 -20.56 16.13
N VAL A 75 -3.68 -21.08 15.16
CA VAL A 75 -4.81 -20.41 14.51
C VAL A 75 -6.09 -21.20 14.76
N HIS A 76 -7.08 -20.57 15.41
CA HIS A 76 -8.39 -21.15 15.65
C HIS A 76 -9.35 -20.72 14.54
N VAL A 77 -9.86 -21.67 13.77
CA VAL A 77 -10.70 -21.39 12.61
C VAL A 77 -12.17 -21.63 12.95
N TRP A 78 -12.99 -20.61 12.68
CA TRP A 78 -14.45 -20.63 12.87
C TRP A 78 -15.14 -20.05 11.65
N GLY A 79 -15.31 -20.90 10.63
CA GLY A 79 -16.06 -20.61 9.40
C GLY A 79 -15.24 -20.05 8.23
N THR A 80 -13.93 -19.94 8.40
CA THR A 80 -13.03 -19.48 7.33
C THR A 80 -12.89 -20.54 6.25
N GLY A 81 -12.85 -20.10 4.99
CA GLY A 81 -12.58 -20.93 3.83
C GLY A 81 -11.11 -20.98 3.42
N CYS A 82 -10.75 -21.88 2.52
CA CYS A 82 -9.37 -22.06 2.07
C CYS A 82 -9.28 -22.28 0.56
N SER A 83 -8.23 -21.72 -0.05
CA SER A 83 -7.90 -22.00 -1.45
C SER A 83 -6.95 -23.20 -1.53
N PRO A 84 -7.07 -24.06 -2.56
CA PRO A 84 -6.06 -25.08 -2.83
C PRO A 84 -4.72 -24.49 -3.28
N TRP A 85 -4.64 -23.16 -3.49
CA TRP A 85 -3.44 -22.46 -3.93
C TRP A 85 -2.96 -21.49 -2.85
N LYS A 86 -1.65 -21.45 -2.60
CA LYS A 86 -1.00 -20.47 -1.72
C LYS A 86 -1.07 -19.04 -2.31
N ASN A 87 -1.15 -18.94 -3.63
CA ASN A 87 -1.19 -17.70 -4.41
C ASN A 87 -2.33 -17.76 -5.46
N PRO A 88 -3.61 -17.79 -5.05
CA PRO A 88 -4.73 -18.01 -5.97
C PRO A 88 -4.89 -16.93 -7.05
N SER A 89 -4.37 -15.73 -6.80
CA SER A 89 -4.37 -14.63 -7.78
C SER A 89 -3.27 -14.77 -8.86
N ALA A 90 -2.38 -15.75 -8.76
CA ALA A 90 -1.36 -15.99 -9.78
C ALA A 90 -1.97 -16.65 -11.04
N PRO A 91 -1.34 -16.42 -12.22
CA PRO A 91 -1.63 -17.19 -13.45
C PRO A 91 -1.57 -18.70 -13.19
N ALA A 92 -2.39 -19.48 -13.90
CA ALA A 92 -2.60 -20.90 -13.62
C ALA A 92 -1.30 -21.73 -13.64
N ASP A 93 -0.38 -21.41 -14.55
CA ASP A 93 0.95 -22.01 -14.70
C ASP A 93 1.93 -21.66 -13.57
N ARG A 94 1.60 -20.66 -12.73
CA ARG A 94 2.42 -20.17 -11.60
C ARG A 94 1.77 -20.39 -10.24
N ARG A 95 0.64 -21.10 -10.18
CA ARG A 95 -0.03 -21.41 -8.93
C ARG A 95 0.76 -22.45 -8.14
N VAL A 96 0.96 -22.16 -6.87
CA VAL A 96 1.64 -23.04 -5.91
C VAL A 96 0.56 -23.68 -5.05
N ALA A 97 0.57 -25.02 -4.97
CA ALA A 97 -0.36 -25.75 -4.12
C ALA A 97 -0.22 -25.30 -2.66
N PHE A 98 -1.35 -25.11 -1.99
CA PHE A 98 -1.38 -24.84 -0.56
C PHE A 98 -1.07 -26.11 0.22
N ALA A 99 -0.12 -26.01 1.14
CA ALA A 99 0.21 -27.03 2.11
C ALA A 99 0.47 -26.35 3.47
N PRO A 100 -0.24 -26.73 4.55
CA PRO A 100 0.00 -26.17 5.87
C PRO A 100 1.40 -26.50 6.36
N THR A 101 2.11 -25.50 6.88
CA THR A 101 3.55 -25.58 7.20
C THR A 101 3.89 -26.42 8.44
N SER A 102 2.91 -26.72 9.31
CA SER A 102 3.14 -27.43 10.56
C SER A 102 1.87 -28.13 11.08
N HIS A 103 1.99 -29.39 11.50
CA HIS A 103 0.92 -30.13 12.17
C HIS A 103 0.53 -29.46 13.50
N GLY A 104 -0.78 -29.33 13.76
CA GLY A 104 -1.30 -28.77 15.03
C GLY A 104 -1.32 -27.25 15.15
N ALA A 105 -0.83 -26.53 14.13
CA ALA A 105 -0.88 -25.07 14.09
C ALA A 105 -2.27 -24.51 13.76
N ILE A 106 -3.10 -25.27 13.04
CA ILE A 106 -4.48 -24.87 12.75
C ILE A 106 -5.44 -25.75 13.54
N VAL A 107 -6.27 -25.13 14.38
CA VAL A 107 -7.32 -25.78 15.17
C VAL A 107 -8.67 -25.45 14.53
N LEU A 108 -9.31 -26.46 13.94
CA LEU A 108 -10.59 -26.30 13.26
C LEU A 108 -11.75 -26.48 14.24
N HIS A 109 -12.56 -25.44 14.42
CA HIS A 109 -13.83 -25.52 15.15
C HIS A 109 -15.01 -25.60 14.17
N ALA A 110 -14.97 -24.77 13.13
CA ALA A 110 -15.86 -24.81 11.97
C ALA A 110 -15.11 -24.26 10.75
N THR A 111 -15.53 -24.60 9.53
CA THR A 111 -14.98 -24.03 8.28
C THR A 111 -16.10 -23.58 7.35
N SER A 112 -15.81 -22.89 6.24
CA SER A 112 -16.85 -22.53 5.27
C SER A 112 -17.51 -23.76 4.64
N GLY A 113 -16.78 -24.87 4.53
CA GLY A 113 -17.20 -26.10 3.89
C GLY A 113 -16.15 -27.22 3.94
N PRO A 114 -16.49 -28.41 3.43
CA PRO A 114 -15.68 -29.62 3.54
C PRO A 114 -14.35 -29.57 2.77
N VAL A 115 -14.25 -28.77 1.71
CA VAL A 115 -13.00 -28.58 0.96
C VAL A 115 -12.02 -27.77 1.81
N ALA A 116 -12.48 -26.67 2.41
CA ALA A 116 -11.67 -25.88 3.31
C ALA A 116 -11.18 -26.69 4.51
N GLU A 117 -12.05 -27.50 5.13
CA GLU A 117 -11.67 -28.43 6.20
C GLU A 117 -10.58 -29.41 5.74
N ARG A 118 -10.78 -30.08 4.60
CA ARG A 118 -9.82 -31.05 4.05
C ARG A 118 -8.44 -30.41 3.82
N LEU A 119 -8.41 -29.19 3.29
CA LEU A 119 -7.17 -28.47 2.99
C LEU A 119 -6.43 -28.03 4.27
N MET A 120 -7.17 -27.53 5.27
CA MET A 120 -6.57 -26.96 6.49
C MET A 120 -6.28 -27.98 7.58
N ALA A 121 -7.02 -29.10 7.64
CA ALA A 121 -6.86 -30.10 8.69
C ALA A 121 -5.45 -30.69 8.70
N ASN A 122 -4.83 -30.89 7.52
CA ASN A 122 -3.50 -31.49 7.36
C ASN A 122 -3.30 -32.72 8.25
N GLY A 123 -4.17 -33.72 8.16
CA GLY A 123 -4.13 -34.93 9.01
C GLY A 123 -4.60 -34.75 10.47
N GLY A 124 -4.94 -33.54 10.90
CA GLY A 124 -5.56 -33.24 12.20
C GLY A 124 -7.08 -33.51 12.24
N PRO A 125 -7.72 -33.26 13.40
CA PRO A 125 -9.15 -33.48 13.59
C PRO A 125 -10.01 -32.70 12.60
N ARG A 126 -11.10 -33.32 12.15
CA ARG A 126 -12.09 -32.74 11.25
C ARG A 126 -13.44 -32.67 12.00
N PRO A 127 -13.88 -31.47 12.44
CA PRO A 127 -15.11 -31.34 13.21
C PRO A 127 -16.37 -31.70 12.41
N GLY A 128 -16.33 -31.65 11.07
CA GLY A 128 -17.49 -31.87 10.22
C GLY A 128 -18.57 -30.79 10.38
N LEU A 129 -18.18 -29.61 10.85
CA LEU A 129 -19.06 -28.46 11.08
C LEU A 129 -18.74 -27.33 10.11
N TYR A 130 -19.76 -26.89 9.38
CA TYR A 130 -19.61 -25.94 8.29
C TYR A 130 -20.55 -24.74 8.43
N GLY A 131 -20.07 -23.56 8.06
CA GLY A 131 -20.85 -22.34 8.08
C GLY A 131 -19.99 -21.08 8.13
N ASP A 132 -20.37 -20.08 7.35
CA ASP A 132 -19.80 -18.73 7.47
C ASP A 132 -20.50 -17.94 8.60
N PRO A 133 -19.76 -17.27 9.51
CA PRO A 133 -20.35 -16.50 10.60
C PRO A 133 -21.33 -15.41 10.19
N ALA A 134 -21.27 -14.88 8.97
CA ALA A 134 -22.23 -13.90 8.47
C ALA A 134 -23.67 -14.45 8.44
N TRP A 135 -23.86 -15.78 8.44
CA TRP A 135 -25.18 -16.40 8.64
C TRP A 135 -25.86 -16.03 9.96
N LEU A 136 -25.09 -15.60 10.96
CA LEU A 136 -25.60 -15.22 12.26
C LEU A 136 -26.06 -13.75 12.31
N LEU A 137 -25.81 -12.94 11.27
CA LEU A 137 -26.22 -11.52 11.19
C LEU A 137 -27.69 -11.28 11.57
N PRO A 138 -28.67 -12.09 11.10
CA PRO A 138 -30.07 -11.92 11.49
C PRO A 138 -30.33 -12.08 12.99
N ARG A 139 -29.43 -12.67 13.79
CA ARG A 139 -29.62 -12.71 15.26
C ARG A 139 -29.35 -11.36 15.91
N PHE A 140 -28.52 -10.54 15.29
CA PHE A 140 -28.05 -9.26 15.82
C PHE A 140 -28.77 -8.07 15.19
N TYR A 141 -29.13 -8.18 13.90
CA TYR A 141 -29.68 -7.07 13.14
C TYR A 141 -30.87 -7.49 12.29
N ARG A 142 -32.08 -7.14 12.73
CA ARG A 142 -33.35 -7.34 12.01
C ARG A 142 -34.09 -6.01 11.83
N PRO A 143 -33.59 -5.11 10.97
CA PRO A 143 -34.25 -3.84 10.74
C PRO A 143 -35.58 -4.03 10.00
N ARG A 144 -36.49 -3.06 10.11
CA ARG A 144 -37.64 -2.95 9.22
C ARG A 144 -37.26 -2.08 8.03
N ILE A 145 -36.95 -2.69 6.89
CA ILE A 145 -36.51 -2.00 5.68
C ILE A 145 -37.61 -2.06 4.61
N ARG A 146 -37.91 -0.91 4.00
CA ARG A 146 -38.78 -0.84 2.83
C ARG A 146 -38.01 -1.37 1.61
N LYS A 147 -38.59 -2.34 0.89
CA LYS A 147 -38.03 -2.81 -0.37
C LYS A 147 -38.01 -1.67 -1.39
N LYS A 148 -36.90 -1.57 -2.13
CA LYS A 148 -36.65 -0.51 -3.12
C LYS A 148 -36.50 -1.09 -4.53
N TRP A 149 -35.86 -2.25 -4.66
CA TRP A 149 -35.51 -2.86 -5.94
C TRP A 149 -36.06 -4.28 -6.02
N LYS A 150 -36.57 -4.65 -7.19
CA LYS A 150 -37.06 -6.00 -7.46
C LYS A 150 -35.92 -7.02 -7.53
N LEU A 151 -34.74 -6.58 -7.98
CA LEU A 151 -33.55 -7.40 -8.09
C LEU A 151 -32.29 -6.61 -7.70
N GLY A 152 -31.52 -7.14 -6.74
CA GLY A 152 -30.14 -6.71 -6.51
C GLY A 152 -29.15 -7.65 -7.20
N VAL A 153 -28.14 -7.09 -7.84
CA VAL A 153 -27.07 -7.83 -8.52
C VAL A 153 -25.76 -7.52 -7.80
N ILE A 154 -25.24 -8.48 -7.03
CA ILE A 154 -24.02 -8.27 -6.25
C ILE A 154 -22.80 -8.73 -7.07
N LEU A 155 -21.92 -7.79 -7.39
CA LEU A 155 -20.72 -8.03 -8.19
C LEU A 155 -19.55 -8.44 -7.32
N HIS A 156 -18.75 -9.41 -7.79
CA HIS A 156 -17.48 -9.71 -7.15
C HIS A 156 -16.42 -8.64 -7.48
N LEU A 157 -15.43 -8.44 -6.61
CA LEU A 157 -14.35 -7.45 -6.80
C LEU A 157 -13.59 -7.58 -8.13
N SER A 158 -13.52 -8.79 -8.70
CA SER A 158 -12.88 -9.03 -10.01
C SER A 158 -13.72 -8.57 -11.19
N GLU A 159 -14.97 -8.16 -10.97
CA GLU A 159 -15.90 -7.73 -12.02
C GLU A 159 -16.13 -6.22 -12.05
N LEU A 160 -15.56 -5.52 -11.08
CA LEU A 160 -15.57 -4.07 -10.99
C LEU A 160 -14.38 -3.48 -11.74
N ALA A 161 -14.63 -2.39 -12.47
CA ALA A 161 -13.60 -1.62 -13.18
C ALA A 161 -12.65 -0.88 -12.23
N ASP A 162 -13.13 -0.55 -11.02
CA ASP A 162 -12.38 0.17 -10.01
C ASP A 162 -12.77 -0.29 -8.58
N ARG A 163 -12.37 0.50 -7.57
CA ARG A 163 -12.73 0.31 -6.16
C ARG A 163 -13.65 1.42 -5.67
N SER A 164 -14.50 1.95 -6.55
CA SER A 164 -15.50 2.94 -6.15
C SER A 164 -16.59 2.33 -5.27
N HIS A 165 -17.27 3.20 -4.52
CA HIS A 165 -18.41 2.83 -3.67
C HIS A 165 -19.71 2.63 -4.44
N GLU A 166 -19.68 2.91 -5.75
CA GLU A 166 -20.74 2.64 -6.70
C GLU A 166 -20.39 1.38 -7.50
N ALA A 167 -21.39 0.63 -7.94
CA ALA A 167 -21.13 -0.53 -8.79
C ALA A 167 -20.77 -0.06 -10.20
N ARG A 168 -19.49 -0.18 -10.57
CA ARG A 168 -18.97 0.09 -11.92
C ARG A 168 -18.42 -1.19 -12.51
N PRO A 169 -19.22 -1.95 -13.28
CA PRO A 169 -18.76 -3.19 -13.90
C PRO A 169 -17.67 -2.92 -14.94
N LEU A 170 -16.82 -3.91 -15.20
CA LEU A 170 -15.89 -3.87 -16.33
C LEU A 170 -16.65 -3.67 -17.66
N PRO A 171 -16.23 -2.75 -18.55
CA PRO A 171 -16.96 -2.43 -19.77
C PRO A 171 -17.22 -3.62 -20.70
N ALA A 172 -16.35 -4.65 -20.66
CA ALA A 172 -16.50 -5.86 -21.46
C ALA A 172 -17.66 -6.77 -21.00
N PHE A 173 -18.24 -6.53 -19.81
CA PHE A 173 -19.25 -7.41 -19.21
C PHE A 173 -20.66 -6.90 -19.50
N ALA A 174 -21.11 -7.12 -20.74
CA ALA A 174 -22.44 -6.71 -21.21
C ALA A 174 -23.59 -7.25 -20.35
N ARG A 175 -23.38 -8.32 -19.57
CA ARG A 175 -24.35 -8.87 -18.61
C ARG A 175 -24.84 -7.85 -17.56
N TYR A 176 -24.09 -6.79 -17.28
CA TYR A 176 -24.50 -5.78 -16.30
C TYR A 176 -25.16 -4.55 -16.94
N ALA A 177 -25.35 -4.54 -18.25
CA ALA A 177 -26.11 -3.48 -18.91
C ALA A 177 -27.58 -3.55 -18.46
N ILE A 178 -28.06 -2.46 -17.86
CA ILE A 178 -29.45 -2.30 -17.44
C ILE A 178 -30.14 -1.39 -18.45
N PRO A 179 -31.10 -1.90 -19.25
CA PRO A 179 -31.93 -1.07 -20.10
C PRO A 179 -32.79 -0.11 -19.26
N GLU A 180 -33.14 1.04 -19.82
CA GLU A 180 -33.95 2.08 -19.15
C GLU A 180 -35.23 1.52 -18.50
N ALA A 181 -35.89 0.55 -19.15
CA ALA A 181 -37.09 -0.10 -18.64
C ALA A 181 -36.91 -0.83 -17.29
N TYR A 182 -35.67 -1.11 -16.89
CA TYR A 182 -35.32 -1.78 -15.63
C TYR A 182 -34.51 -0.90 -14.67
N ALA A 183 -34.27 0.37 -15.00
CA ALA A 183 -33.40 1.26 -14.21
C ALA A 183 -33.88 1.44 -12.76
N ASP A 184 -35.20 1.46 -12.54
CA ASP A 184 -35.81 1.55 -11.21
C ASP A 184 -36.01 0.18 -10.53
N GLU A 185 -35.84 -0.93 -11.26
CA GLU A 185 -36.14 -2.28 -10.77
C GLU A 185 -34.89 -3.09 -10.40
N VAL A 186 -33.80 -2.90 -11.15
CA VAL A 186 -32.54 -3.66 -11.01
C VAL A 186 -31.47 -2.74 -10.44
N HIS A 187 -30.81 -3.18 -9.37
CA HIS A 187 -29.77 -2.40 -8.69
C HIS A 187 -28.45 -3.17 -8.65
N LEU A 188 -27.40 -2.58 -9.21
CA LEU A 188 -26.06 -3.15 -9.12
C LEU A 188 -25.43 -2.78 -7.79
N ILE A 189 -24.91 -3.77 -7.08
CA ILE A 189 -24.33 -3.61 -5.75
C ILE A 189 -22.86 -4.03 -5.81
N THR A 190 -21.99 -3.08 -5.46
CA THR A 190 -20.57 -3.34 -5.20
C THR A 190 -20.37 -3.89 -3.78
N THR A 191 -19.37 -4.74 -3.61
CA THR A 191 -18.90 -5.23 -2.30
C THR A 191 -17.93 -4.25 -1.63
N VAL A 192 -17.66 -3.11 -2.26
CA VAL A 192 -16.80 -2.05 -1.72
C VAL A 192 -17.63 -1.05 -0.91
N THR A 193 -17.09 -0.61 0.23
CA THR A 193 -17.73 0.40 1.08
C THR A 193 -16.73 1.44 1.57
N PRO A 194 -17.19 2.67 1.90
CA PRO A 194 -16.37 3.60 2.66
C PRO A 194 -15.84 3.00 3.96
N LEU A 195 -14.78 3.60 4.52
CA LEU A 195 -14.25 3.20 5.82
C LEU A 195 -15.28 3.42 6.94
N GLY A 196 -15.42 2.40 7.78
CA GLY A 196 -16.14 2.49 9.05
C GLY A 196 -17.44 1.68 9.11
N VAL A 197 -17.84 1.44 10.36
CA VAL A 197 -19.03 0.65 10.71
C VAL A 197 -20.34 1.19 10.11
N PRO A 198 -20.60 2.51 10.07
CA PRO A 198 -21.83 3.03 9.47
C PRO A 198 -21.99 2.64 7.99
N ALA A 199 -20.87 2.57 7.25
CA ALA A 199 -20.87 2.18 5.85
C ALA A 199 -21.18 0.68 5.67
N LEU A 200 -20.66 -0.18 6.55
CA LEU A 200 -21.02 -1.61 6.57
C LEU A 200 -22.52 -1.81 6.83
N LYS A 201 -23.07 -1.10 7.82
CA LYS A 201 -24.52 -1.10 8.07
C LYS A 201 -25.30 -0.65 6.85
N ALA A 202 -24.90 0.46 6.22
CA ALA A 202 -25.59 1.00 5.04
C ALA A 202 -25.57 0.01 3.87
N LYS A 203 -24.45 -0.67 3.64
CA LYS A 203 -24.33 -1.71 2.61
C LYS A 203 -25.21 -2.92 2.90
N LEU A 204 -25.29 -3.34 4.16
CA LEU A 204 -26.22 -4.39 4.55
C LEU A 204 -27.67 -3.95 4.32
N ASP A 205 -28.04 -2.73 4.74
CA ASP A 205 -29.39 -2.18 4.52
C ASP A 205 -29.75 -2.10 3.03
N GLU A 206 -28.78 -1.76 2.17
CA GLU A 206 -28.92 -1.75 0.72
C GLU A 206 -29.25 -3.14 0.17
N ILE A 207 -28.52 -4.18 0.59
CA ILE A 207 -28.80 -5.57 0.21
C ILE A 207 -30.20 -6.00 0.71
N LEU A 208 -30.54 -5.66 1.95
CA LEU A 208 -31.84 -5.99 2.55
C LEU A 208 -33.02 -5.27 1.90
N ALA A 209 -32.78 -4.17 1.17
CA ALA A 209 -33.80 -3.44 0.44
C ALA A 209 -34.17 -4.12 -0.90
N CYS A 210 -33.49 -5.18 -1.31
CA CYS A 210 -33.81 -5.94 -2.52
C CYS A 210 -34.85 -7.03 -2.25
N GLU A 211 -35.77 -7.25 -3.18
CA GLU A 211 -36.72 -8.38 -3.12
C GLU A 211 -36.06 -9.71 -3.47
N ARG A 212 -35.13 -9.70 -4.43
CA ARG A 212 -34.36 -10.85 -4.92
C ARG A 212 -32.88 -10.48 -5.03
N ILE A 213 -32.00 -11.47 -4.96
CA ILE A 213 -30.56 -11.28 -5.17
C ILE A 213 -30.05 -12.28 -6.22
N VAL A 214 -29.28 -11.79 -7.19
CA VAL A 214 -28.32 -12.65 -7.90
C VAL A 214 -26.91 -12.18 -7.57
N SER A 215 -26.01 -13.12 -7.33
CA SER A 215 -24.67 -12.76 -6.84
C SER A 215 -23.60 -13.61 -7.48
N MET A 216 -22.50 -12.94 -7.83
CA MET A 216 -21.21 -13.54 -8.16
C MET A 216 -20.29 -13.65 -6.94
N SER A 217 -20.59 -12.90 -5.88
CA SER A 217 -19.94 -12.99 -4.58
C SER A 217 -20.56 -14.11 -3.73
N MET A 218 -19.71 -14.90 -3.08
CA MET A 218 -20.14 -15.89 -2.07
C MET A 218 -20.89 -15.22 -0.91
N HIS A 219 -20.39 -14.10 -0.37
CA HIS A 219 -21.03 -13.45 0.77
C HIS A 219 -22.33 -12.74 0.41
N GLY A 220 -22.48 -12.29 -0.85
CA GLY A 220 -23.77 -11.82 -1.36
C GLY A 220 -24.84 -12.92 -1.26
N LEU A 221 -24.49 -14.18 -1.55
CA LEU A 221 -25.37 -15.32 -1.37
C LEU A 221 -25.60 -15.62 0.11
N ILE A 222 -24.54 -15.63 0.93
CA ILE A 222 -24.66 -15.89 2.39
C ILE A 222 -25.63 -14.90 3.04
N VAL A 223 -25.48 -13.60 2.78
CA VAL A 223 -26.36 -12.57 3.35
C VAL A 223 -27.80 -12.76 2.87
N ALA A 224 -28.01 -13.01 1.58
CA ALA A 224 -29.34 -13.23 1.05
C ALA A 224 -30.02 -14.45 1.69
N GLU A 225 -29.32 -15.59 1.74
CA GLU A 225 -29.83 -16.81 2.34
C GLU A 225 -30.11 -16.65 3.83
N ALA A 226 -29.21 -16.00 4.58
CA ALA A 226 -29.36 -15.79 6.02
C ALA A 226 -30.60 -14.95 6.36
N TYR A 227 -30.88 -13.93 5.56
CA TYR A 227 -32.06 -13.07 5.73
C TYR A 227 -33.31 -13.60 5.03
N GLY A 228 -33.23 -14.74 4.34
CA GLY A 228 -34.35 -15.33 3.61
C GLY A 228 -34.77 -14.50 2.39
N ILE A 229 -33.84 -13.80 1.76
CA ILE A 229 -34.06 -13.11 0.49
C ILE A 229 -33.86 -14.12 -0.64
N PRO A 230 -34.86 -14.34 -1.52
CA PRO A 230 -34.70 -15.23 -2.66
C PRO A 230 -33.47 -14.93 -3.48
N CYS A 231 -32.61 -15.93 -3.71
CA CYS A 231 -31.37 -15.71 -4.43
C CYS A 231 -30.90 -16.86 -5.32
N LEU A 232 -30.11 -16.52 -6.33
CA LEU A 232 -29.38 -17.49 -7.16
C LEU A 232 -27.92 -17.11 -7.34
N TYR A 233 -27.05 -18.12 -7.44
CA TYR A 233 -25.70 -17.93 -7.94
C TYR A 233 -25.75 -17.56 -9.44
N PHE A 234 -24.95 -16.59 -9.86
CA PHE A 234 -24.99 -16.03 -11.23
C PHE A 234 -23.72 -16.33 -12.05
N PRO A 235 -23.27 -17.60 -12.17
CA PRO A 235 -21.95 -17.95 -12.70
C PRO A 235 -21.69 -17.41 -14.12
N PRO A 236 -20.41 -17.15 -14.46
CA PRO A 236 -19.99 -16.73 -15.79
C PRO A 236 -19.77 -17.93 -16.70
N LEU A 237 -20.68 -18.91 -16.65
CA LEU A 237 -20.60 -20.14 -17.41
C LEU A 237 -21.59 -20.07 -18.58
N PRO A 238 -21.18 -20.43 -19.81
CA PRO A 238 -22.00 -20.24 -21.01
C PRO A 238 -23.15 -21.26 -21.11
N GLU A 239 -23.00 -22.45 -20.52
CA GLU A 239 -23.96 -23.55 -20.67
C GLU A 239 -24.31 -24.24 -19.33
N PRO A 240 -25.57 -24.66 -19.12
CA PRO A 240 -26.74 -24.31 -19.94
C PRO A 240 -27.01 -22.80 -19.87
N ARG A 241 -27.61 -22.14 -20.88
CA ARG A 241 -27.96 -20.71 -20.73
C ARG A 241 -29.23 -20.52 -19.91
N GLY A 242 -29.21 -19.61 -18.93
CA GLY A 242 -30.37 -19.26 -18.10
C GLY A 242 -30.46 -20.10 -16.82
N LEU A 243 -31.69 -20.36 -16.34
CA LEU A 243 -31.90 -21.18 -15.15
C LEU A 243 -31.45 -22.62 -15.41
N GLY A 244 -30.51 -23.09 -14.59
CA GLY A 244 -30.03 -24.47 -14.64
C GLY A 244 -29.71 -25.01 -13.25
N ARG A 245 -29.24 -26.26 -13.24
CA ARG A 245 -28.77 -26.94 -12.04
C ARG A 245 -27.24 -27.06 -12.10
N LEU A 246 -26.56 -26.36 -11.20
CA LEU A 246 -25.11 -26.45 -11.05
C LEU A 246 -24.75 -27.63 -10.15
N ALA A 247 -23.93 -28.55 -10.67
CA ALA A 247 -23.30 -29.58 -9.84
C ALA A 247 -22.21 -28.94 -8.97
N LEU A 248 -22.19 -29.29 -7.68
CA LEU A 248 -21.20 -28.78 -6.73
C LEU A 248 -19.96 -29.67 -6.75
N ASP A 249 -19.18 -29.55 -7.82
CA ASP A 249 -17.92 -30.25 -8.01
C ASP A 249 -16.74 -29.34 -7.62
N PRO A 250 -15.94 -29.69 -6.59
CA PRO A 250 -14.75 -28.93 -6.21
C PRO A 250 -13.71 -28.79 -7.32
N ASP A 251 -13.68 -29.72 -8.27
CA ASP A 251 -12.75 -29.70 -9.41
C ASP A 251 -13.41 -29.15 -10.69
N GLY A 252 -14.67 -28.71 -10.57
CA GLY A 252 -15.46 -28.13 -11.65
C GLY A 252 -15.12 -26.67 -11.96
N PRO A 253 -15.78 -26.08 -12.97
CA PRO A 253 -15.48 -24.73 -13.45
C PRO A 253 -16.12 -23.61 -12.62
N ALA A 254 -16.95 -23.95 -11.62
CA ALA A 254 -17.60 -22.98 -10.75
C ALA A 254 -16.63 -22.41 -9.70
N ASP A 255 -16.98 -21.27 -9.11
CA ASP A 255 -16.19 -20.68 -8.04
C ASP A 255 -16.18 -21.61 -6.83
N LEU A 256 -14.99 -22.11 -6.48
CA LEU A 256 -14.81 -23.05 -5.38
C LEU A 256 -15.38 -22.55 -4.06
N ARG A 257 -15.38 -21.23 -3.81
CA ARG A 257 -15.90 -20.65 -2.57
C ARG A 257 -17.41 -20.90 -2.44
N VAL A 258 -18.14 -20.70 -3.54
CA VAL A 258 -19.58 -20.97 -3.60
C VAL A 258 -19.85 -22.48 -3.55
N VAL A 259 -19.05 -23.28 -4.24
CA VAL A 259 -19.15 -24.74 -4.21
C VAL A 259 -18.98 -25.28 -2.80
N ASP A 260 -17.90 -24.87 -2.12
CA ASP A 260 -17.57 -25.32 -0.76
C ASP A 260 -18.65 -24.94 0.25
N LEU A 261 -19.15 -23.70 0.18
CA LEU A 261 -20.26 -23.22 1.02
C LEU A 261 -21.49 -24.14 0.93
N TYR A 262 -21.99 -24.40 -0.30
CA TYR A 262 -23.22 -25.17 -0.45
C TYR A 262 -23.02 -26.68 -0.24
N LEU A 263 -21.80 -27.21 -0.45
CA LEU A 263 -21.44 -28.55 0.02
C LEU A 263 -21.51 -28.64 1.55
N GLY A 264 -21.05 -27.59 2.25
CA GLY A 264 -21.18 -27.47 3.71
C GLY A 264 -22.62 -27.46 4.21
N LEU A 265 -23.55 -26.95 3.39
CA LEU A 265 -25.00 -27.02 3.64
C LEU A 265 -25.65 -28.35 3.23
N GLY A 266 -24.84 -29.36 2.88
CA GLY A 266 -25.30 -30.70 2.51
C GLY A 266 -25.94 -30.79 1.12
N ARG A 267 -25.81 -29.75 0.28
CA ARG A 267 -26.30 -29.80 -1.10
C ARG A 267 -25.25 -30.47 -1.99
N ARG A 268 -25.68 -31.16 -3.05
CA ARG A 268 -24.78 -31.65 -4.13
C ARG A 268 -24.96 -30.88 -5.43
N HIS A 269 -25.99 -30.05 -5.47
CA HIS A 269 -26.37 -29.24 -6.59
C HIS A 269 -27.14 -28.01 -6.08
N ILE A 270 -27.06 -26.91 -6.81
CA ILE A 270 -27.86 -25.72 -6.56
C ILE A 270 -28.51 -25.23 -7.84
N PRO A 271 -29.69 -24.57 -7.76
CA PRO A 271 -30.15 -23.76 -8.87
C PRO A 271 -29.17 -22.59 -9.07
N ALA A 272 -28.88 -22.28 -10.32
CA ALA A 272 -28.04 -21.15 -10.70
C ALA A 272 -28.55 -20.56 -12.01
N TYR A 273 -28.26 -19.28 -12.24
CA TYR A 273 -28.52 -18.63 -13.51
C TYR A 273 -27.21 -18.49 -14.27
N PHE A 274 -27.06 -19.26 -15.34
CA PHE A 274 -25.83 -19.38 -16.10
C PHE A 274 -25.84 -18.37 -17.26
N GLN A 275 -24.80 -17.54 -17.33
CA GLN A 275 -24.66 -16.59 -18.42
C GLN A 275 -23.21 -16.21 -18.65
N ASP A 276 -22.78 -16.23 -19.91
CA ASP A 276 -21.50 -15.65 -20.32
C ASP A 276 -21.43 -14.15 -20.03
N ARG A 277 -20.23 -13.63 -19.76
CA ARG A 277 -20.06 -12.21 -19.40
C ARG A 277 -20.35 -11.23 -20.52
N GLY A 278 -20.09 -11.63 -21.76
CA GLY A 278 -20.26 -10.80 -22.95
C GLY A 278 -21.71 -10.72 -23.45
N LEU A 279 -22.65 -11.44 -22.84
CA LEU A 279 -24.05 -11.44 -23.26
C LEU A 279 -24.90 -10.52 -22.38
N PRO A 280 -25.82 -9.72 -22.96
CA PRO A 280 -26.77 -8.94 -22.19
C PRO A 280 -27.73 -9.84 -21.40
N THR A 281 -28.15 -9.36 -20.23
CA THR A 281 -29.03 -10.08 -19.33
C THR A 281 -30.49 -9.85 -19.67
N ASP A 282 -31.27 -10.94 -19.74
CA ASP A 282 -32.73 -10.88 -19.68
C ASP A 282 -33.16 -10.79 -18.20
N TRP A 283 -33.38 -9.55 -17.73
CA TRP A 283 -33.69 -9.28 -16.32
C TRP A 283 -35.01 -9.90 -15.86
N GLY A 284 -36.01 -9.96 -16.75
CA GLY A 284 -37.29 -10.63 -16.47
C GLY A 284 -37.11 -12.13 -16.25
N ALA A 285 -36.34 -12.79 -17.12
CA ALA A 285 -36.03 -14.20 -16.99
C ALA A 285 -35.18 -14.51 -15.74
N VAL A 286 -34.26 -13.62 -15.35
CA VAL A 286 -33.49 -13.77 -14.11
C VAL A 286 -34.39 -13.70 -12.87
N MET A 287 -35.30 -12.72 -12.81
CA MET A 287 -36.22 -12.60 -11.67
C MET A 287 -37.15 -13.82 -11.56
N ASP A 288 -37.73 -14.24 -12.68
CA ASP A 288 -38.57 -15.46 -12.76
C ASP A 288 -37.78 -16.72 -12.38
N ALA A 289 -36.52 -16.82 -12.79
CA ALA A 289 -35.66 -17.92 -12.39
C ALA A 289 -35.44 -17.97 -10.86
N VAL A 290 -35.20 -16.83 -10.22
CA VAL A 290 -35.06 -16.76 -8.75
C VAL A 290 -36.34 -17.23 -8.07
N ASP A 291 -37.50 -16.71 -8.50
CA ASP A 291 -38.79 -17.03 -7.90
C ASP A 291 -39.17 -18.50 -8.01
N ARG A 292 -38.86 -19.14 -9.13
CA ARG A 292 -39.20 -20.56 -9.35
C ARG A 292 -38.27 -21.53 -8.66
N ALA A 293 -37.01 -21.15 -8.44
CA ALA A 293 -35.97 -22.11 -8.14
C ALA A 293 -35.36 -21.97 -6.75
N TRP A 294 -35.40 -20.78 -6.14
CA TRP A 294 -34.82 -20.62 -4.81
C TRP A 294 -35.67 -21.31 -3.75
N GLU A 295 -34.98 -22.02 -2.86
CA GLU A 295 -35.56 -22.62 -1.67
C GLU A 295 -34.65 -22.27 -0.48
N PRO A 296 -35.22 -21.86 0.67
CA PRO A 296 -34.45 -21.49 1.85
C PRO A 296 -33.45 -22.58 2.25
N ALA A 297 -32.18 -22.21 2.39
CA ALA A 297 -31.18 -23.11 2.93
C ALA A 297 -31.42 -23.40 4.43
N LYS A 298 -31.25 -24.68 4.80
CA LYS A 298 -31.25 -25.10 6.21
C LYS A 298 -29.86 -24.88 6.78
N PHE A 299 -29.75 -24.07 7.83
CA PHE A 299 -28.51 -23.73 8.48
C PHE A 299 -28.62 -23.89 10.01
N GLU A 300 -27.72 -24.67 10.60
CA GLU A 300 -27.71 -24.98 12.04
C GLU A 300 -26.94 -23.92 12.83
N ALA A 301 -27.54 -22.73 12.96
CA ALA A 301 -26.89 -21.58 13.60
C ALA A 301 -26.42 -21.81 15.05
N GLU A 302 -27.14 -22.61 15.85
CA GLU A 302 -26.71 -22.91 17.23
C GLU A 302 -25.41 -23.71 17.25
N ARG A 303 -25.24 -24.69 16.36
CA ARG A 303 -24.01 -25.49 16.32
C ARG A 303 -22.81 -24.66 15.92
N LEU A 304 -23.00 -23.69 15.02
CA LEU A 304 -21.93 -22.75 14.69
C LEU A 304 -21.56 -21.89 15.93
N ILE A 305 -22.52 -21.42 16.71
CA ILE A 305 -22.26 -20.65 17.95
C ILE A 305 -21.60 -21.53 19.02
N GLU A 306 -22.04 -22.77 19.20
CA GLU A 306 -21.47 -23.73 20.16
C GLU A 306 -20.02 -24.07 19.83
N ALA A 307 -19.65 -24.04 18.55
CA ALA A 307 -18.28 -24.22 18.08
C ALA A 307 -17.47 -22.91 18.06
N PHE A 308 -17.95 -21.83 18.66
CA PHE A 308 -17.12 -20.64 18.82
C PHE A 308 -15.90 -20.99 19.70
N PRO A 309 -14.67 -20.54 19.39
CA PRO A 309 -13.45 -21.08 20.02
C PRO A 309 -13.27 -20.83 21.54
N PHE A 310 -14.18 -20.06 22.15
CA PHE A 310 -14.25 -19.75 23.57
C PHE A 310 -15.71 -19.49 23.95
N THR A 311 -16.00 -19.37 25.24
CA THR A 311 -17.37 -19.18 25.74
C THR A 311 -18.08 -17.99 25.05
N PRO A 312 -19.12 -18.21 24.23
CA PRO A 312 -19.83 -17.11 23.56
C PRO A 312 -20.50 -16.17 24.56
N SER A 313 -20.45 -14.87 24.28
CA SER A 313 -21.17 -13.86 25.06
C SER A 313 -21.84 -12.85 24.10
N PRO A 314 -22.91 -13.24 23.40
CA PRO A 314 -23.43 -12.44 22.30
C PRO A 314 -23.86 -11.04 22.75
N LEU A 315 -23.41 -10.03 22.01
CA LEU A 315 -23.78 -8.63 22.25
C LEU A 315 -25.28 -8.42 22.08
N LYS A 316 -25.82 -7.54 22.93
CA LYS A 316 -27.20 -7.07 22.82
C LYS A 316 -27.20 -5.61 22.41
N ALA A 317 -28.11 -5.23 21.52
CA ALA A 317 -28.26 -3.84 21.13
C ALA A 317 -28.60 -2.98 22.37
N PRO A 318 -28.01 -1.77 22.51
CA PRO A 318 -28.38 -0.87 23.59
C PRO A 318 -29.89 -0.53 23.53
N PRO A 319 -30.55 -0.25 24.67
CA PRO A 319 -31.97 0.08 24.69
C PRO A 319 -32.34 1.18 23.69
N GLY A 320 -33.30 0.89 22.80
CA GLY A 320 -33.77 1.83 21.78
C GLY A 320 -32.80 2.11 20.64
N LYS A 321 -31.67 1.40 20.54
CA LYS A 321 -30.65 1.58 19.50
C LYS A 321 -30.42 0.31 18.69
N SER A 322 -29.63 0.42 17.61
CA SER A 322 -29.22 -0.72 16.80
C SER A 322 -28.02 -1.43 17.42
N ILE A 323 -27.77 -2.69 17.04
CA ILE A 323 -26.52 -3.38 17.41
C ILE A 323 -25.28 -2.63 16.89
N TRP A 324 -25.41 -1.94 15.75
CA TRP A 324 -24.35 -1.11 15.17
C TRP A 324 -23.97 0.10 16.05
N ASP A 325 -24.83 0.49 17.00
CA ASP A 325 -24.57 1.55 17.97
C ASP A 325 -23.85 1.04 19.23
N HIS A 326 -23.66 -0.27 19.36
CA HIS A 326 -23.00 -0.85 20.52
C HIS A 326 -21.54 -0.35 20.61
N PRO A 327 -21.03 0.08 21.78
CA PRO A 327 -19.69 0.66 21.91
C PRO A 327 -18.57 -0.22 21.36
N VAL A 328 -18.65 -1.54 21.61
CA VAL A 328 -17.68 -2.52 21.06
C VAL A 328 -17.68 -2.50 19.53
N ILE A 329 -18.85 -2.44 18.89
CA ILE A 329 -18.96 -2.44 17.43
C ILE A 329 -18.48 -1.10 16.88
N LYS A 330 -18.89 0.04 17.45
CA LYS A 330 -18.42 1.37 17.04
C LYS A 330 -16.91 1.56 17.22
N GLY A 331 -16.32 0.90 18.21
CA GLY A 331 -14.90 0.95 18.51
C GLY A 331 -14.01 0.07 17.62
N LEU A 332 -14.60 -0.70 16.70
CA LEU A 332 -13.81 -1.55 15.80
C LEU A 332 -12.91 -0.70 14.90
N THR A 333 -11.62 -1.00 14.95
CA THR A 333 -10.66 -0.51 13.97
C THR A 333 -10.72 -1.44 12.76
N LEU A 334 -11.06 -0.90 11.59
CA LEU A 334 -11.27 -1.69 10.35
C LEU A 334 -10.18 -1.48 9.29
N GLN A 335 -9.36 -0.45 9.47
CA GLN A 335 -8.21 -0.12 8.64
C GLN A 335 -6.95 -0.10 9.53
N HIS A 336 -5.88 -0.76 9.10
CA HIS A 336 -4.66 -0.84 9.90
C HIS A 336 -3.42 -0.55 9.06
N ASP A 337 -2.42 0.03 9.72
CA ASP A 337 -1.07 0.07 9.19
C ASP A 337 -0.43 -1.33 9.35
N VAL A 338 -0.05 -1.96 8.23
CA VAL A 338 0.49 -3.33 8.24
C VAL A 338 1.87 -3.39 8.87
N ALA A 339 2.67 -2.32 8.78
CA ALA A 339 4.00 -2.26 9.39
C ALA A 339 3.86 -2.17 10.91
N LEU A 340 3.02 -1.26 11.41
CA LEU A 340 2.72 -1.12 12.82
C LEU A 340 2.11 -2.39 13.40
N LEU A 341 1.13 -2.98 12.70
CA LEU A 341 0.48 -4.23 13.10
C LEU A 341 1.48 -5.37 13.30
N ARG A 342 2.44 -5.50 12.37
CA ARG A 342 3.49 -6.52 12.47
C ARG A 342 4.54 -6.19 13.53
N GLN A 343 4.74 -4.90 13.85
CA GLN A 343 5.63 -4.49 14.95
C GLN A 343 5.00 -4.85 16.30
N GLN A 344 3.74 -4.44 16.52
CA GLN A 344 2.98 -4.77 17.72
C GLN A 344 2.94 -6.28 17.99
N ASP A 345 2.80 -7.09 16.94
CA ASP A 345 2.85 -8.55 17.03
C ASP A 345 4.20 -9.08 17.54
N ARG A 346 5.32 -8.53 17.03
CA ARG A 346 6.67 -8.89 17.52
C ARG A 346 6.91 -8.45 18.95
N ASP A 347 6.46 -7.24 19.31
CA ASP A 347 6.63 -6.69 20.66
C ASP A 347 5.82 -7.51 21.69
N THR A 348 4.66 -8.03 21.27
CA THR A 348 3.84 -8.94 22.07
C THR A 348 4.50 -10.31 22.26
N GLU A 349 5.29 -10.78 21.29
CA GLU A 349 6.08 -12.02 21.39
C GLU A 349 7.37 -11.85 22.22
N ALA A 350 7.94 -10.63 22.27
CA ALA A 350 9.16 -10.32 23.02
C ALA A 350 8.91 -10.02 24.50
N ALA A 351 7.67 -9.73 24.90
CA ALA A 351 7.30 -9.59 26.30
C ALA A 351 7.29 -10.98 26.97
N GLU A 352 8.26 -11.24 27.86
CA GLU A 352 8.21 -12.42 28.74
C GLU A 352 6.86 -12.44 29.48
N PRO A 353 6.19 -13.59 29.58
CA PRO A 353 5.03 -13.69 30.46
C PRO A 353 5.48 -13.32 31.88
N PRO A 354 4.71 -12.54 32.64
CA PRO A 354 5.05 -12.28 34.03
C PRO A 354 5.21 -13.63 34.73
N ALA A 355 6.35 -13.79 35.40
CA ALA A 355 6.65 -14.98 36.17
C ALA A 355 5.45 -15.31 37.07
N ALA A 356 4.96 -16.55 36.98
CA ALA A 356 3.93 -17.04 37.87
C ALA A 356 4.46 -16.96 39.31
N GLU A 357 4.06 -15.91 40.05
CA GLU A 357 4.29 -15.89 41.48
C GLU A 357 3.48 -17.02 42.13
N PRO A 358 4.06 -17.78 43.06
CA PRO A 358 3.35 -18.84 43.76
C PRO A 358 2.19 -18.24 44.55
N LEU A 359 0.99 -18.80 44.35
CA LEU A 359 -0.18 -18.54 45.18
C LEU A 359 0.15 -18.78 46.66
N ALA A 360 0.43 -17.70 47.39
CA ALA A 360 0.41 -17.69 48.85
C ALA A 360 -1.02 -17.42 49.31
N ALA A 361 -1.58 -18.39 50.05
CA ALA A 361 -2.87 -18.28 50.70
C ALA A 361 -2.88 -17.15 51.74
N GLY A 362 -3.85 -16.24 51.69
CA GLY A 362 -4.02 -15.26 52.76
C GLY A 362 -4.99 -14.13 52.49
N GLN A 363 -6.25 -14.35 52.91
CA GLN A 363 -7.19 -13.38 53.49
C GLN A 363 -7.67 -12.19 52.64
N ALA A 364 -8.98 -12.24 52.37
CA ALA A 364 -9.78 -11.17 51.78
C ALA A 364 -10.16 -10.13 52.84
N GLU A 365 -10.02 -8.84 52.52
CA GLU A 365 -10.90 -7.76 52.97
C GLU A 365 -11.02 -6.67 51.89
N PRO A 366 -12.19 -6.00 51.76
CA PRO A 366 -12.50 -5.13 50.63
C PRO A 366 -12.19 -3.66 50.95
N GLN A 367 -11.51 -2.95 50.06
CA GLN A 367 -11.36 -1.48 50.14
C GLN A 367 -11.94 -0.79 48.90
N ALA A 368 -12.54 0.37 49.20
CA ALA A 368 -13.53 1.06 48.42
C ALA A 368 -12.95 1.90 47.27
N LEU A 369 -13.77 2.09 46.25
CA LEU A 369 -13.59 3.07 45.19
C LEU A 369 -13.51 4.49 45.77
N GLU A 370 -12.38 5.16 45.59
CA GLU A 370 -12.28 6.61 45.67
C GLU A 370 -12.01 7.25 44.30
N ARG A 371 -12.55 8.47 44.19
CA ARG A 371 -12.93 9.18 42.97
C ARG A 371 -11.76 9.83 42.24
N ALA A 372 -11.94 9.95 40.93
CA ALA A 372 -11.12 10.72 40.01
C ALA A 372 -10.94 12.19 40.45
N ALA A 373 -9.70 12.68 40.37
CA ALA A 373 -9.34 14.08 40.51
C ALA A 373 -9.05 14.71 39.13
N GLU A 374 -9.66 15.87 38.90
CA GLU A 374 -9.51 16.74 37.72
C GLU A 374 -8.10 17.34 37.61
N PRO A 375 -7.60 17.66 36.40
CA PRO A 375 -6.39 18.44 36.24
C PRO A 375 -6.67 19.95 36.19
N LYS A 376 -5.95 20.69 37.05
CA LYS A 376 -5.93 22.15 37.14
C LYS A 376 -5.29 22.81 35.92
N ALA A 377 -5.92 23.89 35.47
CA ALA A 377 -5.42 24.85 34.49
C ALA A 377 -4.17 25.60 34.99
N SER A 378 -3.21 25.85 34.09
CA SER A 378 -2.25 26.94 34.21
C SER A 378 -2.27 27.81 32.95
N ARG A 379 -2.48 29.11 33.18
CA ARG A 379 -2.42 30.19 32.18
C ARG A 379 -0.96 30.59 31.98
N GLY A 380 -0.51 30.64 30.73
CA GLY A 380 0.71 31.32 30.30
C GLY A 380 0.45 32.00 28.96
N ALA A 381 0.20 33.31 28.99
CA ALA A 381 -0.02 34.12 27.81
C ALA A 381 1.30 34.44 27.12
N GLY A 382 1.52 33.88 25.92
CA GLY A 382 2.58 34.26 25.00
C GLY A 382 1.95 34.68 23.68
N ARG A 383 2.02 35.98 23.39
CA ARG A 383 1.44 36.65 22.22
C ARG A 383 2.25 36.25 20.97
N VAL A 384 1.67 35.50 20.05
CA VAL A 384 2.24 35.28 18.70
C VAL A 384 1.26 35.83 17.68
N ILE A 385 1.79 36.67 16.81
CA ILE A 385 1.10 37.49 15.82
C ILE A 385 0.57 36.57 14.71
N ALA A 386 -0.74 36.63 14.47
CA ALA A 386 -1.40 35.92 13.38
C ALA A 386 -0.98 36.54 12.04
N ALA A 387 -0.21 35.80 11.25
CA ALA A 387 -0.10 36.04 9.81
C ALA A 387 -1.33 35.43 9.13
N SER A 388 -2.06 36.24 8.37
CA SER A 388 -3.26 35.85 7.63
C SER A 388 -2.91 34.86 6.53
N VAL A 389 -3.45 33.64 6.63
CA VAL A 389 -3.50 32.69 5.51
C VAL A 389 -4.50 33.22 4.49
N VAL A 390 -4.01 33.63 3.33
CA VAL A 390 -4.84 34.02 2.18
C VAL A 390 -5.40 32.73 1.56
N GLY A 391 -6.73 32.61 1.52
CA GLY A 391 -7.43 31.48 0.91
C GLY A 391 -7.29 31.45 -0.62
N PRO A 392 -7.65 30.33 -1.26
CA PRO A 392 -7.41 30.12 -2.68
C PRO A 392 -8.47 30.85 -3.51
N GLU A 393 -8.11 31.99 -4.08
CA GLU A 393 -8.85 32.57 -5.20
C GLU A 393 -7.97 32.64 -6.45
N SER A 394 -8.49 32.06 -7.53
CA SER A 394 -8.20 32.28 -8.95
C SER A 394 -7.03 31.54 -9.63
N VAL A 395 -7.33 30.33 -10.14
CA VAL A 395 -6.77 29.85 -11.42
C VAL A 395 -7.94 29.31 -12.28
N PRO A 396 -8.08 29.68 -13.57
CA PRO A 396 -9.17 29.21 -14.41
C PRO A 396 -9.08 27.70 -14.72
N PRO A 397 -10.21 26.99 -14.94
CA PRO A 397 -10.25 25.53 -15.03
C PRO A 397 -9.64 24.89 -16.29
N SER A 398 -8.97 25.65 -17.16
CA SER A 398 -8.62 25.19 -18.52
C SER A 398 -7.19 24.64 -18.68
N ALA A 399 -6.49 24.30 -17.59
CA ALA A 399 -5.10 23.80 -17.65
C ALA A 399 -4.84 22.59 -16.73
N MET A 400 -5.87 21.78 -16.42
CA MET A 400 -5.72 20.55 -15.65
C MET A 400 -6.12 19.34 -16.51
N THR A 401 -5.30 18.29 -16.51
CA THR A 401 -5.74 16.99 -17.01
C THR A 401 -6.88 16.47 -16.12
N PRO A 402 -8.04 16.05 -16.67
CA PRO A 402 -9.25 15.76 -15.88
C PRO A 402 -9.09 14.70 -14.76
N GLY A 403 -8.11 13.79 -14.88
CA GLY A 403 -7.87 12.73 -13.89
C GLY A 403 -7.37 13.24 -12.54
N PHE A 404 -6.37 14.13 -12.53
CA PHE A 404 -5.65 14.48 -11.31
C PHE A 404 -6.35 15.53 -10.43
N ALA A 405 -7.19 16.38 -11.03
CA ALA A 405 -8.05 17.29 -10.28
C ALA A 405 -9.10 16.56 -9.41
N THR A 406 -9.44 15.32 -9.77
CA THR A 406 -10.37 14.46 -9.03
C THR A 406 -9.73 13.91 -7.76
N LEU A 407 -8.42 13.60 -7.78
CA LEU A 407 -7.65 13.11 -6.63
C LEU A 407 -7.53 14.14 -5.49
N LEU A 408 -7.46 15.43 -5.83
CA LEU A 408 -7.28 16.51 -4.85
C LEU A 408 -8.60 17.09 -4.31
N ARG A 409 -9.70 16.97 -5.04
CA ARG A 409 -11.00 17.52 -4.64
C ARG A 409 -11.72 16.70 -3.55
N MET A 410 -11.28 15.48 -3.24
CA MET A 410 -12.12 14.51 -2.49
C MET A 410 -11.84 14.33 -0.99
N ASN A 411 -10.94 15.07 -0.32
CA ASN A 411 -11.00 15.24 1.16
C ASN A 411 -9.90 16.16 1.71
N ALA A 412 -10.24 17.39 2.12
CA ALA A 412 -9.29 18.37 2.65
C ALA A 412 -8.59 17.98 3.98
N GLU A 413 -8.89 16.81 4.56
CA GLU A 413 -8.36 16.42 5.88
C GLU A 413 -7.35 15.25 5.87
N ARG A 414 -7.18 14.47 4.77
CA ARG A 414 -6.30 13.26 4.75
C ARG A 414 -5.72 12.83 3.39
N ILE A 415 -5.41 13.75 2.46
CA ILE A 415 -4.86 13.37 1.13
C ILE A 415 -3.41 12.85 1.26
N SER A 416 -3.10 11.74 0.59
CA SER A 416 -1.72 11.29 0.35
C SER A 416 -1.49 11.00 -1.14
N ILE A 417 -0.40 11.48 -1.72
CA ILE A 417 -0.07 11.30 -3.14
C ILE A 417 0.56 9.90 -3.36
N PRO A 418 0.02 9.05 -4.26
CA PRO A 418 0.68 7.82 -4.64
C PRO A 418 1.97 8.15 -5.43
N LEU A 419 3.13 7.79 -4.89
CA LEU A 419 4.44 8.10 -5.48
C LEU A 419 5.26 6.81 -5.59
N SER A 420 5.94 6.63 -6.72
CA SER A 420 6.94 5.57 -6.89
C SER A 420 8.34 6.11 -6.64
N TRP A 421 9.04 5.52 -5.67
CA TRP A 421 10.46 5.73 -5.41
C TRP A 421 11.09 4.46 -4.83
N ALA A 422 12.42 4.42 -4.74
CA ALA A 422 13.15 3.33 -4.08
C ALA A 422 13.02 3.46 -2.55
N ALA A 423 11.81 3.22 -2.05
CA ALA A 423 11.49 3.31 -0.64
C ALA A 423 12.19 2.23 0.18
N THR A 424 12.31 2.47 1.49
CA THR A 424 12.85 1.44 2.37
C THR A 424 11.96 0.20 2.40
N THR A 425 12.60 -0.93 2.67
CA THR A 425 11.93 -2.22 2.85
C THR A 425 12.52 -2.90 4.08
N ARG A 426 11.92 -4.00 4.51
CA ARG A 426 12.50 -4.80 5.60
C ARG A 426 13.88 -5.36 5.28
N GLU A 427 14.15 -5.62 4.00
CA GLU A 427 15.42 -6.14 3.51
C GLU A 427 16.44 -5.02 3.26
N SER A 428 15.97 -3.77 3.13
CA SER A 428 16.79 -2.57 2.96
C SER A 428 16.18 -1.44 3.80
N PRO A 429 16.33 -1.49 5.15
CA PRO A 429 15.63 -0.60 6.08
C PRO A 429 16.22 0.82 6.11
N HIS A 430 17.32 1.05 5.40
CA HIS A 430 18.00 2.34 5.33
C HIS A 430 17.62 3.07 4.06
N ALA A 431 17.32 4.37 4.21
CA ALA A 431 17.05 5.25 3.09
C ALA A 431 18.31 5.43 2.25
N ASN A 432 18.15 5.41 0.93
CA ASN A 432 19.17 5.92 0.01
C ASN A 432 18.84 7.40 -0.24
N LEU A 433 19.65 8.32 0.31
CA LEU A 433 19.38 9.76 0.32
C LEU A 433 18.76 10.27 -0.99
N GLY A 434 19.40 9.95 -2.11
CA GLY A 434 18.98 10.45 -3.42
C GLY A 434 17.54 10.09 -3.81
N ASP A 435 17.19 8.80 -3.74
CA ASP A 435 15.87 8.33 -4.14
C ASP A 435 14.80 8.68 -3.10
N THR A 436 15.16 8.70 -1.82
CA THR A 436 14.25 9.03 -0.71
C THR A 436 13.86 10.51 -0.70
N LEU A 437 14.73 11.42 -1.19
CA LEU A 437 14.38 12.84 -1.37
C LEU A 437 13.19 13.05 -2.33
N SER A 438 12.86 12.08 -3.20
CA SER A 438 11.64 12.09 -4.03
C SER A 438 10.39 12.37 -3.19
N ALA A 439 10.24 11.61 -2.10
CA ALA A 439 9.08 11.67 -1.22
C ALA A 439 8.97 13.03 -0.53
N LEU A 440 10.10 13.54 -0.03
CA LEU A 440 10.17 14.82 0.68
C LEU A 440 9.85 16.00 -0.24
N ILE A 441 10.44 16.03 -1.45
CA ILE A 441 10.24 17.15 -2.39
C ILE A 441 8.78 17.19 -2.87
N VAL A 442 8.20 16.05 -3.23
CA VAL A 442 6.80 15.98 -3.68
C VAL A 442 5.85 16.36 -2.55
N ALA A 443 6.04 15.82 -1.34
CA ALA A 443 5.19 16.12 -0.20
C ALA A 443 5.28 17.60 0.20
N GLY A 444 6.49 18.16 0.25
CA GLY A 444 6.72 19.56 0.59
C GLY A 444 6.11 20.52 -0.43
N MET A 445 6.24 20.23 -1.73
CA MET A 445 5.68 21.09 -2.77
C MET A 445 4.15 21.02 -2.84
N ALA A 446 3.57 19.85 -2.61
CA ALA A 446 2.12 19.67 -2.66
C ALA A 446 1.41 20.02 -1.34
N GLY A 447 2.14 20.12 -0.22
CA GLY A 447 1.58 20.37 1.11
C GLY A 447 0.70 19.24 1.64
N VAL A 448 0.88 18.03 1.11
CA VAL A 448 0.17 16.81 1.54
C VAL A 448 1.17 15.67 1.60
N THR A 449 0.90 14.66 2.43
CA THR A 449 1.82 13.53 2.57
C THR A 449 1.88 12.68 1.29
N VAL A 450 2.86 11.78 1.18
CA VAL A 450 2.96 10.83 0.07
C VAL A 450 2.80 9.41 0.60
N ARG A 451 2.27 8.51 -0.23
CA ARG A 451 2.23 7.08 0.05
C ARG A 451 2.96 6.30 -1.03
N ARG A 452 3.65 5.25 -0.64
CA ARG A 452 4.39 4.41 -1.57
C ARG A 452 3.45 3.72 -2.56
N ALA A 453 3.81 3.80 -3.83
CA ALA A 453 3.22 3.03 -4.92
C ALA A 453 4.30 2.16 -5.58
N GLY A 454 4.00 0.87 -5.72
CA GLY A 454 4.91 -0.08 -6.38
C GLY A 454 5.15 0.28 -7.84
N PHE A 455 6.32 -0.08 -8.40
CA PHE A 455 6.70 0.30 -9.76
C PHE A 455 5.78 -0.32 -10.83
N ASP A 456 5.09 -1.42 -10.52
CA ASP A 456 4.15 -2.10 -11.41
C ASP A 456 2.69 -2.11 -10.91
N GLN A 457 2.39 -1.31 -9.89
CA GLN A 457 1.06 -1.26 -9.30
C GLN A 457 0.06 -0.64 -10.30
N PRO A 458 -1.11 -1.24 -10.58
CA PRO A 458 -2.02 -0.74 -11.62
C PRO A 458 -2.91 0.41 -11.11
N ILE A 459 -2.29 1.49 -10.62
CA ILE A 459 -2.96 2.69 -10.12
C ILE A 459 -2.37 3.96 -10.74
N GLU A 460 -3.11 5.06 -10.66
CA GLU A 460 -2.57 6.39 -10.94
C GLU A 460 -1.52 6.77 -9.89
N ARG A 461 -0.33 7.18 -10.32
CA ARG A 461 0.79 7.52 -9.44
C ARG A 461 1.83 8.43 -10.10
N MET A 462 2.58 9.12 -9.26
CA MET A 462 3.66 10.01 -9.65
C MET A 462 5.02 9.32 -9.61
N VAL A 463 5.95 9.78 -10.45
CA VAL A 463 7.34 9.34 -10.52
C VAL A 463 8.22 10.58 -10.64
N ALA A 464 8.96 10.91 -9.58
CA ALA A 464 9.60 12.23 -9.45
C ALA A 464 11.14 12.17 -9.55
N VAL A 465 11.83 11.67 -8.53
CA VAL A 465 13.29 11.68 -8.46
C VAL A 465 13.88 10.29 -8.73
N GLY A 466 15.12 10.23 -9.23
CA GLY A 466 15.88 9.00 -9.40
C GLY A 466 15.86 8.42 -10.83
N THR A 467 16.66 7.38 -11.05
CA THR A 467 16.71 6.67 -12.36
C THR A 467 15.79 5.45 -12.31
N ILE A 468 14.48 5.69 -12.22
CA ILE A 468 13.49 4.63 -11.97
C ILE A 468 12.40 4.57 -13.02
N GLY A 469 12.35 5.53 -13.96
CA GLY A 469 11.32 5.60 -15.00
C GLY A 469 11.29 4.37 -15.91
N HIS A 470 12.44 3.71 -16.10
CA HIS A 470 12.56 2.48 -16.89
C HIS A 470 11.92 1.25 -16.24
N ASN A 471 11.63 1.26 -14.94
CA ASN A 471 11.00 0.13 -14.23
C ASN A 471 9.48 0.28 -14.11
N GLN A 472 8.92 1.41 -14.58
CA GLN A 472 7.50 1.72 -14.37
C GLN A 472 6.62 1.04 -15.41
N ARG A 473 5.53 0.41 -14.96
CA ARG A 473 4.51 -0.21 -15.83
C ARG A 473 3.17 -0.29 -15.12
N ASN A 474 2.10 -0.49 -15.88
CA ASN A 474 0.71 -0.58 -15.43
C ASN A 474 0.15 0.74 -14.87
N GLY A 475 -1.14 0.98 -15.12
CA GLY A 475 -1.86 2.14 -14.57
C GLY A 475 -1.52 3.45 -15.28
N ASN A 476 -1.78 4.57 -14.59
CA ASN A 476 -1.54 5.92 -15.11
C ASN A 476 -0.33 6.57 -14.41
N LEU A 477 0.68 6.99 -15.18
CA LEU A 477 1.96 7.44 -14.67
C LEU A 477 2.20 8.92 -14.92
N HIS A 478 2.48 9.69 -13.87
CA HIS A 478 2.84 11.11 -13.96
C HIS A 478 4.35 11.29 -13.74
N PHE A 479 5.11 11.52 -14.81
CA PHE A 479 6.56 11.69 -14.73
C PHE A 479 6.92 13.16 -14.55
N TRP A 480 7.71 13.47 -13.52
CA TRP A 480 8.16 14.82 -13.22
C TRP A 480 9.60 14.82 -12.70
N GLY A 481 10.56 14.91 -13.61
CA GLY A 481 11.99 15.04 -13.29
C GLY A 481 12.75 13.72 -13.18
N THR A 482 12.08 12.58 -13.36
CA THR A 482 12.72 11.26 -13.25
C THR A 482 13.58 10.94 -14.48
N GLY A 483 14.59 10.09 -14.28
CA GLY A 483 15.47 9.58 -15.32
C GLY A 483 15.08 8.19 -15.82
N VAL A 484 15.39 7.92 -17.08
CA VAL A 484 15.15 6.64 -17.77
C VAL A 484 16.48 6.07 -18.26
N ASP A 485 16.69 4.78 -18.00
CA ASP A 485 17.84 4.04 -18.53
C ASP A 485 17.41 3.38 -19.84
N ALA A 486 18.01 3.78 -20.95
CA ALA A 486 17.65 3.33 -22.29
C ALA A 486 17.95 1.84 -22.51
N GLU A 487 18.88 1.28 -21.75
CA GLU A 487 19.30 -0.12 -21.89
C GLU A 487 18.37 -1.08 -21.13
N ARG A 488 17.49 -0.56 -20.26
CA ARG A 488 16.63 -1.39 -19.40
C ARG A 488 15.22 -1.48 -19.94
N ASN A 489 14.70 -2.70 -19.94
CA ASN A 489 13.34 -2.98 -20.36
C ASN A 489 12.40 -3.07 -19.14
N PRO A 490 11.24 -2.40 -19.17
CA PRO A 490 10.28 -2.37 -18.04
C PRO A 490 9.56 -3.70 -17.80
N VAL A 491 9.56 -4.62 -18.77
CA VAL A 491 8.83 -5.89 -18.71
C VAL A 491 9.78 -7.04 -18.39
N ASP A 492 10.86 -7.17 -19.16
CA ASP A 492 11.85 -8.25 -19.02
C ASP A 492 13.26 -7.67 -18.81
N PRO A 493 13.80 -7.71 -17.57
CA PRO A 493 15.14 -7.19 -17.27
C PRO A 493 16.30 -7.82 -18.04
N LEU A 494 16.08 -8.98 -18.69
CA LEU A 494 17.09 -9.65 -19.52
C LEU A 494 17.15 -9.09 -20.95
N VAL A 495 16.10 -8.40 -21.37
CA VAL A 495 16.03 -7.77 -22.69
C VAL A 495 16.60 -6.36 -22.59
N ARG A 496 17.54 -6.05 -23.49
CA ARG A 496 18.07 -4.69 -23.62
C ARG A 496 17.13 -3.82 -24.44
N GLY A 497 17.07 -2.55 -24.06
CA GLY A 497 16.28 -1.55 -24.77
C GLY A 497 14.95 -1.28 -24.07
N TYR A 498 14.71 -0.01 -23.82
CA TYR A 498 13.44 0.46 -23.31
C TYR A 498 12.32 0.30 -24.36
N VAL A 499 11.17 -0.20 -23.91
CA VAL A 499 9.94 -0.29 -24.71
C VAL A 499 8.78 0.27 -23.92
N ARG A 500 7.78 0.82 -24.60
CA ARG A 500 6.54 1.26 -23.94
C ARG A 500 5.74 0.03 -23.48
N PRO A 501 5.45 -0.13 -22.17
CA PRO A 501 4.59 -1.20 -21.71
C PRO A 501 3.14 -1.01 -22.20
N ALA A 502 2.49 -2.12 -22.58
CA ALA A 502 1.17 -2.09 -23.25
C ALA A 502 0.05 -1.51 -22.37
N ASP A 503 0.00 -1.88 -21.08
CA ASP A 503 -1.09 -1.51 -20.17
C ASP A 503 -0.79 -0.25 -19.34
N THR A 504 -0.06 0.70 -19.92
CA THR A 504 0.45 1.88 -19.21
C THR A 504 0.16 3.19 -19.95
N GLU A 505 -0.52 4.08 -19.25
CA GLU A 505 -0.72 5.47 -19.68
C GLU A 505 0.40 6.35 -19.11
N PHE A 506 1.03 7.14 -19.97
CA PHE A 506 2.13 8.03 -19.59
C PHE A 506 1.72 9.48 -19.75
N ASN A 507 1.76 10.22 -18.65
CA ASN A 507 1.62 11.66 -18.55
C ASN A 507 3.00 12.26 -18.21
N ILE A 508 3.74 12.68 -19.23
CA ILE A 508 5.10 13.21 -19.06
C ILE A 508 5.06 14.73 -18.90
N HIS A 509 5.32 15.21 -17.68
CA HIS A 509 5.32 16.65 -17.37
C HIS A 509 6.73 17.24 -17.46
N ALA A 510 7.72 16.51 -16.95
CA ALA A 510 9.14 16.85 -17.04
C ALA A 510 9.99 15.59 -16.90
N LEU A 511 11.23 15.62 -17.38
CA LEU A 511 12.20 14.53 -17.22
C LEU A 511 13.52 15.07 -16.69
N ARG A 512 14.42 14.19 -16.24
CA ARG A 512 15.73 14.64 -15.76
C ARG A 512 16.56 15.36 -16.83
N GLY A 513 16.46 14.90 -18.08
CA GLY A 513 17.28 15.40 -19.17
C GLY A 513 16.90 14.88 -20.56
N PRO A 514 17.62 15.36 -21.60
CA PRO A 514 17.29 15.09 -22.99
C PRO A 514 17.55 13.64 -23.42
N ASN A 515 18.38 12.87 -22.72
CA ASN A 515 18.58 11.45 -23.05
C ASN A 515 17.38 10.63 -22.59
N SER A 516 16.86 10.90 -21.39
CA SER A 516 15.59 10.32 -20.93
C SER A 516 14.45 10.66 -21.89
N ALA A 517 14.38 11.92 -22.33
CA ALA A 517 13.37 12.36 -23.29
C ALA A 517 13.49 11.64 -24.64
N ARG A 518 14.71 11.49 -25.16
CA ARG A 518 14.97 10.75 -26.40
C ARG A 518 14.52 9.29 -26.29
N THR A 519 14.81 8.63 -25.18
CA THR A 519 14.39 7.24 -24.92
C THR A 519 12.87 7.10 -24.96
N LEU A 520 12.13 7.97 -24.26
CA LEU A 520 10.66 7.89 -24.24
C LEU A 520 10.04 8.28 -25.59
N ARG A 521 10.58 9.29 -26.28
CA ARG A 521 10.15 9.67 -27.64
C ARG A 521 10.35 8.54 -28.64
N ALA A 522 11.49 7.83 -28.56
CA ALA A 522 11.76 6.67 -29.41
C ALA A 522 10.77 5.52 -29.18
N ALA A 523 10.18 5.44 -27.98
CA ALA A 523 9.10 4.50 -27.65
C ALA A 523 7.69 5.03 -27.96
N GLY A 524 7.58 6.15 -28.69
CA GLY A 524 6.31 6.70 -29.19
C GLY A 524 5.50 7.49 -28.16
N MET A 525 6.14 8.06 -27.13
CA MET A 525 5.49 8.94 -26.15
C MET A 525 5.67 10.41 -26.48
N GLU A 526 4.67 11.21 -26.18
CA GLU A 526 4.77 12.67 -26.17
C GLU A 526 5.54 13.13 -24.94
N VAL A 527 6.55 13.97 -25.15
CA VAL A 527 7.47 14.41 -24.09
C VAL A 527 7.77 15.89 -24.28
N PRO A 528 7.52 16.75 -23.29
CA PRO A 528 7.90 18.16 -23.34
C PRO A 528 9.42 18.36 -23.15
N ASP A 529 9.97 19.44 -23.70
CA ASP A 529 11.36 19.85 -23.45
C ASP A 529 11.48 20.62 -22.12
N ILE A 530 11.04 19.98 -21.02
CA ILE A 530 11.18 20.49 -19.66
C ILE A 530 12.08 19.51 -18.90
N PHE A 531 13.27 19.99 -18.53
CA PHE A 531 14.31 19.15 -17.94
C PHE A 531 14.78 19.65 -16.59
N GLY A 532 15.10 18.71 -15.71
CA GLY A 532 15.77 18.96 -14.43
C GLY A 532 15.49 17.88 -13.40
N ASP A 533 16.26 17.89 -12.32
CA ASP A 533 16.07 16.99 -11.18
C ASP A 533 15.36 17.76 -10.05
N PRO A 534 14.24 17.27 -9.49
CA PRO A 534 13.52 17.95 -8.41
C PRO A 534 14.34 18.20 -7.14
N VAL A 535 15.43 17.44 -6.92
CA VAL A 535 16.38 17.71 -5.83
C VAL A 535 17.05 19.07 -5.98
N TRP A 536 17.00 19.70 -7.17
CA TRP A 536 17.42 21.08 -7.36
C TRP A 536 16.71 22.05 -6.41
N MET A 537 15.45 21.80 -6.03
CA MET A 537 14.70 22.67 -5.11
C MET A 537 15.07 22.45 -3.63
N LEU A 538 15.98 21.53 -3.31
CA LEU A 538 16.32 21.18 -1.93
C LEU A 538 16.77 22.37 -1.06
N PRO A 539 17.56 23.36 -1.56
CA PRO A 539 17.92 24.53 -0.75
C PRO A 539 16.73 25.42 -0.36
N ARG A 540 15.59 25.33 -1.05
CA ARG A 540 14.37 26.04 -0.64
C ARG A 540 13.76 25.41 0.61
N PHE A 541 13.80 24.09 0.76
CA PHE A 541 13.35 23.41 1.97
C PHE A 541 14.40 23.44 3.09
N TRP A 542 15.67 23.31 2.73
CA TRP A 542 16.79 23.29 3.65
C TRP A 542 17.87 24.29 3.22
N PRO A 543 17.78 25.57 3.65
CA PRO A 543 18.77 26.57 3.24
C PRO A 543 20.21 26.31 3.70
N MET A 544 20.39 25.57 4.80
CA MET A 544 21.70 25.13 5.36
C MET A 544 22.73 26.26 5.56
N ARG A 545 22.29 27.49 5.81
CA ARG A 545 23.18 28.66 6.00
C ARG A 545 23.98 28.58 7.30
N GLU A 546 23.49 27.79 8.24
CA GLU A 546 24.07 27.58 9.57
C GLU A 546 25.19 26.53 9.60
N VAL A 547 25.39 25.78 8.51
CA VAL A 547 26.35 24.67 8.48
C VAL A 547 27.78 25.19 8.28
N GLU A 548 28.65 24.94 9.26
CA GLU A 548 30.07 25.30 9.17
C GLU A 548 30.86 24.39 8.22
N LYS A 549 31.83 24.98 7.51
CA LYS A 549 32.74 24.24 6.63
C LYS A 549 33.87 23.59 7.44
N THR A 550 33.76 22.29 7.67
CA THR A 550 34.70 21.52 8.49
C THR A 550 35.71 20.71 7.68
N HIS A 551 35.37 20.33 6.44
CA HIS A 551 36.23 19.50 5.59
C HIS A 551 36.59 20.22 4.28
N ASP A 552 37.79 19.93 3.76
CA ASP A 552 38.24 20.47 2.48
C ASP A 552 37.58 19.73 1.31
N LEU A 553 37.47 18.40 1.41
CA LEU A 553 36.88 17.55 0.39
C LEU A 553 35.90 16.54 0.98
N GLY A 554 34.68 16.49 0.44
CA GLY A 554 33.75 15.38 0.62
C GLY A 554 33.83 14.42 -0.57
N VAL A 555 33.88 13.12 -0.29
CA VAL A 555 33.90 12.06 -1.31
C VAL A 555 32.63 11.24 -1.14
N ILE A 556 31.64 11.48 -2.01
CA ILE A 556 30.34 10.81 -1.92
C ILE A 556 30.37 9.51 -2.72
N LEU A 557 30.09 8.42 -2.04
CA LEU A 557 30.21 7.07 -2.55
C LEU A 557 28.90 6.63 -3.21
N HIS A 558 28.99 5.89 -4.31
CA HIS A 558 27.85 5.15 -4.85
C HIS A 558 27.59 3.91 -4.00
N ILE A 559 26.32 3.54 -3.81
CA ILE A 559 25.90 2.41 -2.97
C ILE A 559 26.59 1.06 -3.31
N THR A 560 27.08 0.90 -4.54
CA THR A 560 27.77 -0.33 -5.00
C THR A 560 29.23 -0.40 -4.53
N GLU A 561 29.77 0.69 -4.00
CA GLU A 561 31.17 0.84 -3.55
C GLU A 561 31.31 0.68 -2.02
N LEU A 562 30.17 0.60 -1.32
CA LEU A 562 30.07 0.32 0.10
C LEU A 562 30.12 -1.19 0.36
N GLU A 563 30.66 -1.59 1.51
CA GLU A 563 30.69 -2.99 1.94
C GLU A 563 29.28 -3.54 2.18
N ASP A 564 28.38 -2.70 2.69
CA ASP A 564 27.00 -3.02 3.00
C ASP A 564 26.06 -1.83 2.74
N ARG A 565 24.75 -2.05 2.81
CA ARG A 565 23.68 -1.04 2.65
C ARG A 565 23.19 -0.51 3.99
N THR A 566 24.12 -0.10 4.83
CA THR A 566 23.86 0.48 6.16
C THR A 566 24.50 1.86 6.30
N PRO A 567 24.04 2.73 7.21
CA PRO A 567 24.62 4.06 7.42
C PRO A 567 26.07 4.00 7.93
N GLU A 568 26.45 2.93 8.62
CA GLU A 568 27.79 2.72 9.19
C GLU A 568 28.75 2.06 8.21
N ALA A 569 28.25 1.58 7.06
CA ALA A 569 29.05 0.85 6.10
C ALA A 569 30.24 1.66 5.61
N GLY A 570 31.41 1.02 5.67
CA GLY A 570 32.64 1.52 5.09
C GLY A 570 32.72 1.28 3.58
N VAL A 571 33.80 1.77 2.99
CA VAL A 571 34.18 1.49 1.61
C VAL A 571 34.73 0.07 1.48
N LYS A 572 34.44 -0.60 0.37
CA LYS A 572 35.05 -1.89 0.02
C LYS A 572 36.59 -1.80 0.03
N PRO A 573 37.31 -2.65 0.79
CA PRO A 573 38.77 -2.57 0.95
C PRO A 573 39.56 -2.66 -0.37
N ALA A 574 39.00 -3.33 -1.39
CA ALA A 574 39.60 -3.46 -2.70
C ALA A 574 39.66 -2.13 -3.49
N LEU A 575 38.94 -1.09 -3.07
CA LEU A 575 38.85 0.19 -3.76
C LEU A 575 39.93 1.16 -3.23
N LEU A 576 41.17 0.95 -3.66
CA LEU A 576 42.35 1.69 -3.18
C LEU A 576 42.23 3.21 -3.37
N ARG A 577 41.40 3.68 -4.30
CA ARG A 577 41.12 5.13 -4.51
C ARG A 577 40.60 5.84 -3.28
N TYR A 578 40.01 5.12 -2.33
CA TYR A 578 39.43 5.73 -1.12
C TYR A 578 40.36 5.64 0.08
N ALA A 579 41.59 5.13 -0.09
CA ALA A 579 42.59 5.16 0.95
C ALA A 579 43.00 6.62 1.25
N VAL A 580 42.59 7.12 2.41
CA VAL A 580 42.94 8.46 2.90
C VAL A 580 44.18 8.36 3.80
N PRO A 581 45.34 8.93 3.41
CA PRO A 581 46.52 8.95 4.26
C PRO A 581 46.29 9.76 5.55
N ALA A 582 47.07 9.49 6.59
CA ALA A 582 46.94 10.17 7.88
C ALA A 582 46.98 11.71 7.77
N ALA A 583 47.80 12.25 6.86
CA ALA A 583 47.91 13.68 6.59
C ALA A 583 46.62 14.35 6.08
N PHE A 584 45.66 13.57 5.57
CA PHE A 584 44.41 14.07 5.00
C PHE A 584 43.16 13.67 5.81
N ARG A 585 43.33 12.90 6.90
CA ARG A 585 42.21 12.30 7.65
C ARG A 585 41.21 13.32 8.18
N ASP A 586 41.69 14.47 8.65
CA ASP A 586 40.84 15.55 9.18
C ASP A 586 40.35 16.51 8.09
N ARG A 587 40.86 16.37 6.86
CA ARG A 587 40.56 17.24 5.71
C ARG A 587 39.58 16.60 4.74
N ILE A 588 39.54 15.28 4.67
CA ILE A 588 38.77 14.50 3.69
C ILE A 588 37.71 13.67 4.40
N ARG A 589 36.46 13.86 3.98
CA ARG A 589 35.31 13.11 4.48
C ARG A 589 34.80 12.13 3.44
N LEU A 590 34.85 10.84 3.73
CA LEU A 590 34.11 9.84 2.95
C LEU A 590 32.64 9.84 3.39
N ILE A 591 31.72 10.02 2.45
CA ILE A 591 30.28 10.19 2.73
C ILE A 591 29.50 9.01 2.14
N ASN A 592 28.91 8.22 3.03
CA ASN A 592 27.93 7.19 2.70
C ASN A 592 26.53 7.82 2.57
N THR A 593 25.81 7.51 1.48
CA THR A 593 24.47 8.04 1.18
C THR A 593 23.33 7.32 1.91
N HIS A 594 23.59 6.22 2.62
CA HIS A 594 22.62 5.58 3.48
C HIS A 594 22.43 6.33 4.79
N CYS A 595 21.18 6.43 5.24
CA CYS A 595 20.80 7.03 6.52
C CYS A 595 19.53 6.38 7.07
N ALA A 596 19.17 6.71 8.31
CA ALA A 596 17.87 6.34 8.84
C ALA A 596 16.75 6.96 7.97
N PRO A 597 15.61 6.29 7.80
CA PRO A 597 14.51 6.75 6.95
C PRO A 597 13.68 7.86 7.61
N THR A 598 14.31 8.98 7.97
CA THR A 598 13.65 10.14 8.58
C THR A 598 14.09 11.44 7.91
N ALA A 599 13.21 12.45 7.92
CA ALA A 599 13.52 13.79 7.40
C ALA A 599 14.75 14.39 8.11
N GLU A 600 14.87 14.18 9.42
CA GLU A 600 16.00 14.63 10.22
C GLU A 600 17.31 13.97 9.80
N ALA A 601 17.34 12.65 9.60
CA ALA A 601 18.54 11.94 9.20
C ALA A 601 18.98 12.30 7.78
N MET A 602 18.03 12.50 6.85
CA MET A 602 18.31 13.02 5.52
C MET A 602 18.86 14.44 5.57
N ARG A 603 18.27 15.31 6.40
CA ARG A 603 18.76 16.67 6.65
C ARG A 603 20.19 16.65 7.19
N ALA A 604 20.48 15.79 8.16
CA ALA A 604 21.82 15.63 8.72
C ALA A 604 22.83 15.16 7.66
N LYS A 605 22.43 14.26 6.77
CA LYS A 605 23.29 13.80 5.66
C LYS A 605 23.56 14.91 4.65
N VAL A 606 22.56 15.76 4.36
CA VAL A 606 22.76 16.94 3.50
C VAL A 606 23.65 17.96 4.20
N ALA A 607 23.50 18.17 5.50
CA ALA A 607 24.42 19.02 6.28
C ALA A 607 25.86 18.47 6.26
N GLU A 608 26.06 17.14 6.31
CA GLU A 608 27.38 16.51 6.13
C GLU A 608 28.00 16.87 4.76
N ILE A 609 27.22 16.80 3.68
CA ILE A 609 27.66 17.23 2.34
C ILE A 609 27.96 18.74 2.32
N VAL A 610 27.07 19.55 2.88
CA VAL A 610 27.23 21.01 2.93
C VAL A 610 28.41 21.44 3.82
N SER A 611 28.86 20.62 4.77
CA SER A 611 30.04 20.91 5.58
C SER A 611 31.37 20.85 4.80
N CYS A 612 31.35 20.36 3.55
CA CYS A 612 32.53 20.25 2.69
C CYS A 612 32.74 21.50 1.83
N ARG A 613 34.01 21.89 1.62
CA ARG A 613 34.39 23.00 0.71
C ARG A 613 34.39 22.60 -0.76
N ALA A 614 34.60 21.32 -1.05
CA ALA A 614 34.53 20.73 -2.38
C ALA A 614 33.96 19.31 -2.30
N ILE A 615 33.36 18.82 -3.39
CA ILE A 615 32.79 17.47 -3.50
C ILE A 615 33.34 16.74 -4.72
N VAL A 616 33.71 15.48 -4.55
CA VAL A 616 33.79 14.54 -5.66
C VAL A 616 32.84 13.39 -5.41
N SER A 617 32.15 12.92 -6.45
CA SER A 617 31.09 11.92 -6.27
C SER A 617 31.04 10.92 -7.42
N THR A 618 30.86 9.64 -7.09
CA THR A 618 30.42 8.60 -8.05
C THR A 618 28.90 8.50 -8.13
N SER A 619 28.17 9.10 -7.18
CA SER A 619 26.71 9.18 -7.11
C SER A 619 26.14 10.43 -7.78
N LEU A 620 25.07 10.30 -8.57
CA LEU A 620 24.39 11.43 -9.22
C LEU A 620 23.94 12.47 -8.21
N HIS A 621 23.14 12.06 -7.23
CA HIS A 621 22.57 13.00 -6.26
C HIS A 621 23.64 13.66 -5.39
N GLY A 622 24.82 13.05 -5.21
CA GLY A 622 25.95 13.73 -4.61
C GLY A 622 26.39 14.97 -5.41
N LEU A 623 26.36 14.91 -6.74
CA LEU A 623 26.64 16.07 -7.59
C LEU A 623 25.45 17.03 -7.68
N VAL A 624 24.22 16.53 -7.82
CA VAL A 624 23.02 17.41 -7.88
C VAL A 624 22.90 18.25 -6.61
N ILE A 625 23.10 17.63 -5.43
CA ILE A 625 23.10 18.32 -4.14
C ILE A 625 24.26 19.35 -4.10
N ALA A 626 25.47 18.97 -4.47
CA ALA A 626 26.60 19.90 -4.47
C ALA A 626 26.34 21.12 -5.38
N GLU A 627 25.84 20.90 -6.60
CA GLU A 627 25.53 21.97 -7.56
C GLU A 627 24.46 22.92 -7.04
N THR A 628 23.35 22.42 -6.47
CA THR A 628 22.26 23.29 -6.00
C THR A 628 22.65 24.13 -4.76
N TYR A 629 23.53 23.61 -3.90
CA TYR A 629 24.12 24.39 -2.79
C TYR A 629 25.33 25.24 -3.19
N GLY A 630 25.72 25.24 -4.47
CA GLY A 630 26.86 26.00 -4.98
C GLY A 630 28.22 25.53 -4.42
N ILE A 631 28.35 24.24 -4.10
CA ILE A 631 29.58 23.63 -3.62
C ILE A 631 30.40 23.19 -4.84
N PRO A 632 31.68 23.61 -4.96
CA PRO A 632 32.56 23.13 -6.02
C PRO A 632 32.57 21.62 -6.12
N CYS A 633 32.26 21.07 -7.29
CA CYS A 633 32.23 19.62 -7.46
C CYS A 633 32.77 19.10 -8.80
N ALA A 634 33.19 17.83 -8.81
CA ALA A 634 33.51 17.09 -10.02
C ALA A 634 33.04 15.64 -9.94
N TRP A 635 32.71 15.05 -11.08
CA TRP A 635 32.43 13.63 -11.15
C TRP A 635 33.69 12.82 -10.86
N PHE A 636 33.62 11.84 -9.95
CA PHE A 636 34.75 10.98 -9.65
C PHE A 636 34.70 9.74 -10.53
N ALA A 637 35.10 9.88 -11.80
CA ALA A 637 35.04 8.79 -12.77
C ALA A 637 35.86 7.58 -12.32
N THR A 638 35.42 6.40 -12.75
CA THR A 638 35.95 5.11 -12.26
C THR A 638 36.84 4.39 -13.25
N TYR A 639 37.53 5.17 -14.08
CA TYR A 639 38.49 4.76 -15.10
C TYR A 639 39.56 5.84 -15.22
N GLY A 640 40.70 5.50 -15.82
CA GLY A 640 41.81 6.42 -16.04
C GLY A 640 42.92 6.30 -15.00
N ASP A 641 43.96 7.12 -15.16
CA ASP A 641 45.22 6.97 -14.45
C ASP A 641 45.45 8.00 -13.34
N GLY A 642 44.44 8.83 -13.04
CA GLY A 642 44.51 9.86 -12.00
C GLY A 642 44.74 11.25 -12.57
N GLU A 643 43.81 11.73 -13.40
CA GLU A 643 43.89 13.08 -13.95
C GLU A 643 42.51 13.72 -14.11
N GLY A 644 42.49 15.04 -14.02
CA GLY A 644 41.31 15.84 -14.27
C GLY A 644 41.03 16.01 -15.77
N ARG A 645 39.78 15.82 -16.19
CA ARG A 645 39.33 15.98 -17.57
C ARG A 645 38.01 16.74 -17.65
N MET A 646 37.90 17.62 -18.65
CA MET A 646 36.62 18.20 -19.07
C MET A 646 36.03 17.29 -20.14
N LEU A 647 34.96 16.58 -19.81
CA LEU A 647 34.34 15.62 -20.70
C LEU A 647 33.18 16.27 -21.46
N ASP A 648 33.29 16.33 -22.78
CA ASP A 648 32.18 16.72 -23.67
C ASP A 648 31.00 15.75 -23.53
N LEU A 649 29.82 16.28 -23.21
CA LEU A 649 28.58 15.54 -23.00
C LEU A 649 27.94 15.06 -24.31
N GLY A 650 28.19 15.78 -25.42
CA GLY A 650 27.72 15.42 -26.76
C GLY A 650 28.63 14.39 -27.45
N ASN A 651 29.85 14.18 -26.95
CA ASN A 651 30.80 13.22 -27.49
C ASN A 651 30.51 11.79 -26.96
N PRO A 652 30.08 10.84 -27.81
CA PRO A 652 29.77 9.48 -27.38
C PRO A 652 31.01 8.65 -27.02
N GLN A 653 32.21 9.02 -27.48
CA GLN A 653 33.46 8.34 -27.15
C GLN A 653 33.93 8.65 -25.71
N HIS A 654 33.47 9.76 -25.12
CA HIS A 654 33.70 10.00 -23.71
C HIS A 654 32.85 9.05 -22.86
N GLN A 655 33.51 8.29 -21.98
CA GLN A 655 32.84 7.36 -21.07
C GLN A 655 32.23 8.15 -19.91
N ILE A 656 30.99 8.60 -20.05
CA ILE A 656 30.25 9.33 -19.00
C ILE A 656 29.09 8.45 -18.55
N ASP A 657 28.90 8.30 -17.23
CA ASP A 657 27.71 7.63 -16.69
C ASP A 657 26.44 8.29 -17.25
N HIS A 658 25.52 7.48 -17.77
CA HIS A 658 24.35 8.00 -18.49
C HIS A 658 23.51 8.95 -17.62
N ARG A 659 23.49 8.76 -16.30
CA ARG A 659 22.74 9.60 -15.35
C ARG A 659 23.34 10.99 -15.26
N MET A 660 24.68 11.06 -15.18
CA MET A 660 25.42 12.32 -15.17
C MET A 660 25.24 13.04 -16.50
N ARG A 661 25.39 12.31 -17.62
CA ARG A 661 25.23 12.88 -18.95
C ARG A 661 23.85 13.50 -19.13
N ASP A 662 22.82 12.77 -18.73
CA ASP A 662 21.43 13.20 -18.84
C ASP A 662 21.14 14.44 -18.00
N PHE A 663 21.49 14.44 -16.70
CA PHE A 663 21.29 15.59 -15.82
C PHE A 663 22.03 16.84 -16.30
N TYR A 664 23.34 16.75 -16.53
CA TYR A 664 24.14 17.92 -16.90
C TYR A 664 23.72 18.51 -18.25
N SER A 665 23.33 17.67 -19.21
CA SER A 665 22.75 18.14 -20.47
C SER A 665 21.39 18.83 -20.25
N GLY A 666 20.57 18.30 -19.33
CA GLY A 666 19.27 18.87 -18.96
C GLY A 666 19.36 20.25 -18.33
N VAL A 667 20.40 20.50 -17.53
CA VAL A 667 20.67 21.82 -16.93
C VAL A 667 21.53 22.73 -17.84
N GLY A 668 21.65 22.39 -19.13
CA GLY A 668 22.27 23.24 -20.14
C GLY A 668 23.81 23.23 -20.19
N ARG A 669 24.49 22.24 -19.58
CA ARG A 669 25.93 22.07 -19.77
C ARG A 669 26.25 21.34 -21.07
N THR A 670 27.38 21.71 -21.65
CA THR A 670 28.02 20.99 -22.76
C THR A 670 29.17 20.09 -22.31
N THR A 671 29.72 20.35 -21.12
CA THR A 671 30.85 19.59 -20.56
C THR A 671 30.62 19.25 -19.10
N LEU A 672 31.20 18.13 -18.65
CA LEU A 672 31.26 17.70 -17.27
C LEU A 672 32.71 17.73 -16.76
N SER A 673 32.94 18.42 -15.65
CA SER A 673 34.21 18.33 -14.91
C SER A 673 34.31 16.96 -14.24
N SER A 674 35.39 16.24 -14.51
CA SER A 674 35.61 14.89 -14.00
C SER A 674 37.05 14.72 -13.50
N TYR A 675 37.23 13.95 -12.44
CA TYR A 675 38.54 13.39 -12.09
C TYR A 675 38.53 11.89 -12.40
N CYS A 676 39.34 11.50 -13.38
CA CYS A 676 39.37 10.16 -13.95
C CYS A 676 40.43 9.30 -13.27
N LEU A 677 39.99 8.42 -12.38
CA LEU A 677 40.85 7.48 -11.66
C LEU A 677 40.21 6.09 -11.61
N ASP A 678 40.96 5.06 -11.99
CA ASP A 678 40.54 3.67 -11.82
C ASP A 678 40.36 3.29 -10.34
N ARG A 679 39.45 2.35 -10.07
CA ARG A 679 39.13 1.90 -8.70
C ARG A 679 40.29 1.26 -7.95
N SER A 680 41.21 0.63 -8.67
CA SER A 680 42.35 -0.08 -8.11
C SER A 680 43.53 0.84 -7.78
N LYS A 681 43.47 2.13 -8.10
CA LYS A 681 44.61 3.04 -7.94
C LYS A 681 44.42 3.97 -6.75
N PRO A 682 45.49 4.31 -6.00
CA PRO A 682 45.43 5.29 -4.92
C PRO A 682 45.14 6.69 -5.47
N THR A 683 44.47 7.51 -4.66
CA THR A 683 44.13 8.88 -5.06
C THR A 683 45.23 9.86 -4.65
N ASP A 684 45.63 10.70 -5.60
CA ASP A 684 46.33 11.95 -5.31
C ASP A 684 45.32 13.00 -4.89
N TRP A 685 45.19 13.20 -3.58
CA TRP A 685 44.16 14.06 -3.00
C TRP A 685 44.39 15.55 -3.27
N ASP A 686 45.65 15.99 -3.37
CA ASP A 686 45.98 17.38 -3.71
C ASP A 686 45.64 17.68 -5.17
N ALA A 687 45.92 16.73 -6.08
CA ALA A 687 45.53 16.86 -7.48
C ALA A 687 43.99 16.92 -7.65
N VAL A 688 43.24 16.11 -6.90
CA VAL A 688 41.77 16.16 -6.89
C VAL A 688 41.26 17.53 -6.44
N LEU A 689 41.73 18.01 -5.28
CA LEU A 689 41.35 19.32 -4.73
C LEU A 689 41.67 20.46 -5.70
N SER A 690 42.89 20.47 -6.24
CA SER A 690 43.34 21.44 -7.23
C SER A 690 42.45 21.45 -8.48
N TRP A 691 42.09 20.27 -8.98
CA TRP A 691 41.21 20.15 -10.14
C TRP A 691 39.81 20.72 -9.87
N VAL A 692 39.17 20.29 -8.78
CA VAL A 692 37.80 20.72 -8.45
C VAL A 692 37.73 22.23 -8.30
N HIS A 693 38.63 22.82 -7.52
CA HIS A 693 38.67 24.27 -7.33
C HIS A 693 39.03 25.04 -8.61
N GLY A 694 39.95 24.53 -9.42
CA GLY A 694 40.39 25.20 -10.65
C GLY A 694 39.35 25.18 -11.77
N LYS A 695 38.56 24.10 -11.88
CA LYS A 695 37.72 23.83 -13.06
C LYS A 695 36.23 23.91 -12.83
N TRP A 696 35.74 23.71 -11.59
CA TRP A 696 34.31 23.84 -11.35
C TRP A 696 33.83 25.27 -11.65
N ARG A 697 32.63 25.35 -12.20
CA ARG A 697 31.90 26.60 -12.41
C ARG A 697 30.47 26.34 -11.92
N PRO A 698 29.81 27.30 -11.23
CA PRO A 698 28.41 27.14 -10.83
C PRO A 698 27.50 26.89 -12.02
N VAL A 699 26.54 25.96 -11.88
CA VAL A 699 25.47 25.73 -12.86
C VAL A 699 24.48 26.89 -12.81
N SER A 700 24.17 27.46 -13.98
CA SER A 700 23.10 28.45 -14.14
C SER A 700 21.87 27.75 -14.70
N TYR A 701 20.94 27.37 -13.83
CA TYR A 701 19.72 26.65 -14.20
C TYR A 701 18.48 27.42 -13.76
N ASP A 702 17.53 27.62 -14.67
CA ASP A 702 16.22 28.18 -14.38
C ASP A 702 15.25 27.04 -14.06
N ASP A 703 14.85 26.93 -12.80
CA ASP A 703 13.98 25.87 -12.30
C ASP A 703 12.47 26.19 -12.43
N ARG A 704 12.11 27.41 -12.84
CA ARG A 704 10.70 27.81 -12.99
C ARG A 704 9.92 26.92 -13.96
N PRO A 705 10.48 26.49 -15.12
CA PRO A 705 9.79 25.53 -15.99
C PRO A 705 9.52 24.20 -15.30
N LEU A 706 10.47 23.68 -14.52
CA LEU A 706 10.32 22.43 -13.78
C LEU A 706 9.25 22.56 -12.69
N ILE A 707 9.25 23.66 -11.93
CA ILE A 707 8.25 23.94 -10.89
C ILE A 707 6.85 24.07 -11.51
N ARG A 708 6.70 24.77 -12.64
CA ARG A 708 5.42 24.93 -13.34
C ARG A 708 4.89 23.62 -13.94
N ALA A 709 5.79 22.71 -14.28
CA ALA A 709 5.44 21.38 -14.75
C ALA A 709 5.08 20.41 -13.61
N PHE A 710 5.12 20.84 -12.34
CA PHE A 710 4.64 20.01 -11.25
C PHE A 710 3.14 19.72 -11.44
N PRO A 711 2.71 18.44 -11.45
CA PRO A 711 1.36 18.07 -11.87
C PRO A 711 0.26 18.37 -10.83
N LEU A 712 0.61 18.94 -9.67
CA LEU A 712 -0.29 19.20 -8.55
C LEU A 712 -0.31 20.70 -8.23
N PRO A 713 -1.37 21.20 -7.56
CA PRO A 713 -1.35 22.51 -6.92
C PRO A 713 -0.17 22.61 -5.97
N LEU A 714 0.53 23.73 -6.04
CA LEU A 714 1.64 24.03 -5.14
C LEU A 714 1.07 24.58 -3.83
N ALA A 715 1.54 24.01 -2.71
CA ALA A 715 1.32 24.55 -1.37
C ALA A 715 2.39 25.60 -0.98
N VAL A 716 3.34 25.84 -1.87
CA VAL A 716 4.45 26.77 -1.71
C VAL A 716 4.42 27.80 -2.83
N SER A 717 4.88 29.03 -2.55
CA SER A 717 5.01 30.04 -3.61
C SER A 717 6.24 29.75 -4.46
N PRO A 718 6.14 29.56 -5.79
CA PRO A 718 7.29 29.33 -6.67
C PRO A 718 8.42 30.38 -6.55
N GLU A 719 8.05 31.61 -6.21
CA GLU A 719 8.92 32.78 -6.12
C GLU A 719 9.68 32.86 -4.79
N GLU A 720 9.22 32.16 -3.76
CA GLU A 720 9.87 32.16 -2.45
C GLU A 720 11.11 31.27 -2.44
N MET A 721 12.14 31.73 -1.74
CA MET A 721 13.41 30.99 -1.59
C MET A 721 13.48 30.16 -0.31
N ASN A 722 12.43 30.19 0.51
CA ASN A 722 12.34 29.43 1.75
C ASN A 722 10.95 28.79 1.83
N TRP A 723 10.87 27.51 1.53
CA TRP A 723 9.64 26.73 1.54
C TRP A 723 9.50 25.99 2.86
N PRO A 724 8.36 26.11 3.56
CA PRO A 724 8.14 25.36 4.78
C PRO A 724 8.08 23.86 4.47
N LEU A 725 8.57 23.06 5.40
CA LEU A 725 8.43 21.61 5.39
C LEU A 725 7.73 21.18 6.70
N PRO A 726 6.39 21.14 6.72
CA PRO A 726 5.65 20.88 7.95
C PRO A 726 5.93 19.48 8.49
N ALA A 727 6.33 19.39 9.77
CA ALA A 727 6.68 18.12 10.42
C ALA A 727 5.51 17.12 10.38
N ASP A 728 4.28 17.60 10.54
CA ASP A 728 3.06 16.81 10.45
C ASP A 728 2.83 16.18 9.07
N ILE A 729 3.48 16.68 8.01
CA ILE A 729 3.44 16.09 6.67
C ILE A 729 4.57 15.09 6.49
N VAL A 730 5.81 15.47 6.84
CA VAL A 730 7.01 14.68 6.55
C VAL A 730 7.26 13.53 7.53
N ASP A 731 6.81 13.66 8.77
CA ASP A 731 6.92 12.59 9.78
C ASP A 731 5.89 11.47 9.52
N ARG A 732 4.89 11.73 8.67
CA ARG A 732 3.89 10.74 8.24
C ARG A 732 4.32 9.96 7.00
N ILE A 733 5.45 10.29 6.39
CA ILE A 733 5.97 9.58 5.22
C ILE A 733 6.62 8.27 5.67
N ASP A 734 6.13 7.15 5.13
CA ASP A 734 6.78 5.85 5.23
C ASP A 734 7.86 5.74 4.14
N TYR A 735 9.08 6.19 4.46
CA TYR A 735 10.19 6.48 3.53
C TYR A 735 10.79 5.29 2.79
#